data_AF-A0A2M9FXA2-F1
#
_entry.id   AF-A0A2M9FXA2-F1
#
_cell.length_a   1.000
_cell.length_b   1.000
_cell.length_c   1.000
_cell.angle_alpha   90.00
_cell.angle_beta   90.00
_cell.angle_gamma   90.00
#
_symmetry.space_group_name_H-M   'P 1'
#
loop_
_entity.id
_entity.type
_entity.pdbx_description
1 polymer ?
#
loop_
_entity_poly.entity_id
_entity_poly.type
_entity_poly.pdbx_seq_one_letter_code
_entity_poly.pdbx_strand_id
1 'polypeptide(L)'
;MKRFLVLGVIVAAVAAAGVWFGLPLYAEEQFRSALDSYGAGRGDDRVSHEDARVDYWNDRATLARFTDRLDLPLPGGRSAPLLVSFEDVEIRDYDLGALDAALAGNGSPEQPLVERLSWQRISVARASDGVVVLTGGAGALERVSAARLAPPVLVNAAGLEVAGFVQKDLALDLTSEGFVATGRLKSVMLEGATAGSVARAETGSLEMRLWARHPDWERSIDASVISGRLAVGDIAYGAEGVVSFAEVAHEGFLVDYDLPPAASGEAAGDEAEAPLKGQVGYESYEIAGGRFDPMSFALYPAMLRAAPQEDAPRDREALAALVELAVTVLERAVRLETGMERAVMRGVLVDLGDLQKQSIASVEIGPLRGLKLETAVMLDQTQVDRFGNRSTVARSVVSGIDLSALPAYLRRVLGDPVTLEKLDAAGGYYREASIAEAVPPFDLGRWLVEDQRIQLANGGEVTVARYEQSAFRADAEGRVDFAFAVDGMTVGLEDVATVRPASRPLIETLRAEGFERLDLDMGFDLGIDLAGGVIDLRRLGLSADRLAETGFSARLSELDFEAMRNQPEAQRNAQMMQGALSGLRFRLADGGARRIAFRMMGGSDPESAAQVREGLAAQAAQMGLAFGTPRTARIGEAVAAFLREGGALQIGTDAEAPVPILELMILSQRDGPGAAAEALELEASHTAPE
;
A
#
# COMPACT_ATOMS: atom_id res chain seq x y z
N MET A 1 69.26 56.16 38.41
CA MET A 1 67.84 55.79 38.20
C MET A 1 67.42 55.65 36.73
N LYS A 2 67.71 56.60 35.83
CA LYS A 2 67.28 56.51 34.41
C LYS A 2 67.81 55.29 33.62
N ARG A 3 68.96 54.69 33.99
CA ARG A 3 69.51 53.49 33.32
C ARG A 3 68.84 52.16 33.71
N PHE A 4 68.20 52.09 34.88
CA PHE A 4 67.47 50.87 35.32
C PHE A 4 66.05 50.80 34.74
N LEU A 5 65.42 51.95 34.48
CA LEU A 5 64.07 52.02 33.90
C LEU A 5 64.07 51.65 32.40
N VAL A 6 65.15 52.01 31.67
CA VAL A 6 65.34 51.61 30.26
C VAL A 6 65.66 50.12 30.14
N LEU A 7 66.44 49.54 31.07
CA LEU A 7 66.71 48.10 31.08
C LEU A 7 65.46 47.28 31.44
N GLY A 8 64.63 47.76 32.38
CA GLY A 8 63.36 47.12 32.75
C GLY A 8 62.30 47.16 31.64
N VAL A 9 62.23 48.27 30.87
CA VAL A 9 61.34 48.38 29.70
C VAL A 9 61.84 47.53 28.54
N ILE A 10 63.15 47.41 28.31
CA ILE A 10 63.71 46.53 27.27
C ILE A 10 63.55 45.06 27.66
N VAL A 11 63.74 44.68 28.92
CA VAL A 11 63.53 43.29 29.38
C VAL A 11 62.04 42.94 29.40
N ALA A 12 61.14 43.86 29.78
CA ALA A 12 59.70 43.66 29.68
C ALA A 12 59.20 43.66 28.23
N ALA A 13 59.82 44.44 27.32
CA ALA A 13 59.50 44.43 25.89
C ALA A 13 60.08 43.21 25.17
N VAL A 14 61.24 42.69 25.59
CA VAL A 14 61.83 41.43 25.09
C VAL A 14 61.13 40.22 25.67
N ALA A 15 60.65 40.28 26.92
CA ALA A 15 59.80 39.25 27.51
C ALA A 15 58.39 39.30 26.90
N ALA A 16 57.80 40.48 26.72
CA ALA A 16 56.52 40.64 26.02
C ALA A 16 56.64 40.28 24.54
N ALA A 17 57.75 40.58 23.85
CA ALA A 17 58.02 40.12 22.49
C ALA A 17 58.33 38.61 22.46
N GLY A 18 59.05 38.06 23.44
CA GLY A 18 59.30 36.64 23.57
C GLY A 18 58.04 35.83 23.89
N VAL A 19 57.09 36.43 24.61
CA VAL A 19 55.74 35.90 24.83
C VAL A 19 54.88 36.13 23.59
N TRP A 20 54.96 37.29 22.94
CA TRP A 20 54.16 37.65 21.75
C TRP A 20 54.54 36.86 20.49
N PHE A 21 55.84 36.60 20.30
CA PHE A 21 56.39 35.83 19.18
C PHE A 21 56.65 34.36 19.55
N GLY A 22 56.95 34.06 20.82
CA GLY A 22 57.25 32.69 21.28
C GLY A 22 56.02 31.89 21.72
N LEU A 23 54.95 32.52 22.24
CA LEU A 23 53.71 31.79 22.53
C LEU A 23 53.08 31.18 21.27
N PRO A 24 52.99 31.88 20.11
CA PRO A 24 52.49 31.27 18.89
C PRO A 24 53.33 30.09 18.43
N LEU A 25 54.67 30.20 18.46
CA LEU A 25 55.58 29.11 18.09
C LEU A 25 55.47 27.92 19.05
N TYR A 26 55.38 28.18 20.35
CA TYR A 26 55.20 27.15 21.38
C TYR A 26 53.82 26.48 21.26
N ALA A 27 52.75 27.26 21.03
CA ALA A 27 51.41 26.74 20.82
C ALA A 27 51.31 25.89 19.55
N GLU A 28 51.96 26.31 18.46
CA GLU A 28 52.07 25.53 17.22
C GLU A 28 52.86 24.23 17.43
N GLU A 29 53.97 24.26 18.18
CA GLU A 29 54.76 23.07 18.51
C GLU A 29 54.00 22.11 19.43
N GLN A 30 53.26 22.62 20.43
CA GLN A 30 52.39 21.82 21.29
C GLN A 30 51.23 21.21 20.50
N PHE A 31 50.60 21.98 19.61
CA PHE A 31 49.53 21.48 18.74
C PHE A 31 50.03 20.36 17.81
N ARG A 32 51.19 20.54 17.18
CA ARG A 32 51.85 19.48 16.38
C ARG A 32 52.19 18.27 17.22
N SER A 33 52.81 18.47 18.39
CA SER A 33 53.19 17.37 19.28
C SER A 33 51.97 16.59 19.78
N ALA A 34 50.83 17.26 20.01
CA ALA A 34 49.56 16.62 20.35
C ALA A 34 49.01 15.78 19.19
N LEU A 35 49.07 16.29 17.95
CA LEU A 35 48.66 15.53 16.76
C LEU A 35 49.59 14.34 16.48
N ASP A 36 50.90 14.50 16.67
CA ASP A 36 51.89 13.43 16.54
C ASP A 36 51.65 12.34 17.61
N SER A 37 51.39 12.76 18.85
CA SER A 37 51.06 11.85 19.96
C SER A 37 49.74 11.13 19.72
N TYR A 38 48.74 11.82 19.15
CA TYR A 38 47.48 11.24 18.73
C TYR A 38 47.66 10.16 17.66
N GLY A 39 48.41 10.46 16.60
CA GLY A 39 48.75 9.50 15.54
C GLY A 39 49.48 8.28 16.09
N ALA A 40 50.51 8.50 16.92
CA ALA A 40 51.25 7.42 17.58
C ALA A 40 50.36 6.55 18.47
N GLY A 41 49.39 7.16 19.18
CA GLY A 41 48.42 6.46 20.03
C GLY A 41 47.43 5.57 19.25
N ARG A 42 47.22 5.79 17.96
CA ARG A 42 46.35 4.96 17.10
C ARG A 42 47.04 3.70 16.57
N GLY A 43 48.37 3.67 16.54
CA GLY A 43 49.14 2.49 16.11
C GLY A 43 48.99 2.13 14.63
N ASP A 44 48.67 3.09 13.77
CA ASP A 44 48.53 2.94 12.32
C ASP A 44 49.26 4.10 11.62
N ASP A 45 50.36 3.80 10.92
CA ASP A 45 51.25 4.79 10.27
C ASP A 45 50.56 5.61 9.15
N ARG A 46 49.32 5.27 8.81
CA ARG A 46 48.49 6.00 7.84
C ARG A 46 47.68 7.13 8.48
N VAL A 47 47.54 7.13 9.81
CA VAL A 47 47.01 8.28 10.57
C VAL A 47 48.08 9.38 10.55
N SER A 48 47.73 10.54 9.99
CA SER A 48 48.72 11.58 9.66
C SER A 48 48.09 12.96 9.62
N HIS A 49 48.93 13.99 9.73
CA HIS A 49 48.56 15.39 9.51
C HIS A 49 49.64 16.11 8.70
N GLU A 50 49.25 17.15 7.96
CA GLU A 50 50.14 17.96 7.12
C GLU A 50 49.92 19.46 7.37
N ASP A 51 51.02 20.21 7.39
CA ASP A 51 51.07 21.68 7.50
C ASP A 51 50.20 22.27 8.64
N ALA A 52 50.19 21.61 9.80
CA ALA A 52 49.56 22.13 11.01
C ALA A 52 50.13 23.50 11.41
N ARG A 53 49.28 24.52 11.52
CA ARG A 53 49.63 25.89 11.93
C ARG A 53 48.64 26.43 12.95
N VAL A 54 49.11 27.27 13.87
CA VAL A 54 48.28 27.92 14.89
C VAL A 54 48.49 29.43 14.84
N ASP A 55 47.42 30.16 14.59
CA ASP A 55 47.34 31.60 14.79
C ASP A 55 46.71 31.86 16.17
N TYR A 56 47.59 31.82 17.18
CA TYR A 56 47.23 31.90 18.60
C TYR A 56 46.46 33.18 18.96
N TRP A 57 46.69 34.29 18.26
CA TRP A 57 46.06 35.58 18.60
C TRP A 57 44.64 35.71 18.09
N ASN A 58 44.27 34.89 17.10
CA ASN A 58 42.95 34.88 16.48
C ASN A 58 42.22 33.56 16.76
N ASP A 59 42.66 32.80 17.77
CA ASP A 59 42.11 31.49 18.18
C ASP A 59 41.81 30.57 17.00
N ARG A 60 42.77 30.51 16.07
CA ARG A 60 42.62 29.82 14.79
C ARG A 60 43.70 28.77 14.59
N ALA A 61 43.33 27.55 14.24
CA ALA A 61 44.25 26.51 13.83
C ALA A 61 43.89 26.00 12.44
N THR A 62 44.90 25.64 11.64
CA THR A 62 44.69 25.13 10.28
C THR A 62 45.55 23.91 10.01
N LEU A 63 45.03 22.96 9.23
CA LEU A 63 45.74 21.77 8.73
C LEU A 63 45.52 21.69 7.23
N ALA A 64 46.57 21.50 6.43
CA ALA A 64 46.38 21.25 4.99
C ALA A 64 45.71 19.89 4.77
N ARG A 65 46.08 18.90 5.58
CA ARG A 65 45.46 17.57 5.56
C ARG A 65 45.44 16.94 6.95
N PHE A 66 44.38 16.22 7.26
CA PHE A 66 44.28 15.35 8.43
C PHE A 66 43.67 14.02 8.02
N THR A 67 44.32 12.90 8.35
CA THR A 67 43.83 11.55 8.06
C THR A 67 43.71 10.75 9.34
N ASP A 68 42.53 10.19 9.60
CA ASP A 68 42.27 9.29 10.72
C ASP A 68 41.71 7.95 10.24
N ARG A 69 41.75 6.95 11.12
CA ARG A 69 41.14 5.64 10.92
C ARG A 69 39.82 5.55 11.70
N LEU A 70 38.78 5.13 10.98
CA LEU A 70 37.46 4.84 11.51
C LEU A 70 37.13 3.35 11.32
N ASP A 71 36.89 2.63 12.41
CA ASP A 71 36.39 1.27 12.34
C ASP A 71 34.85 1.31 12.36
N LEU A 72 34.22 1.13 11.20
CA LEU A 72 32.77 1.14 11.06
C LEU A 72 32.20 -0.18 11.60
N PRO A 73 31.37 -0.18 12.66
CA PRO A 73 30.75 -1.40 13.15
C PRO A 73 29.73 -1.93 12.13
N LEU A 74 29.85 -3.21 11.80
CA LEU A 74 28.94 -3.93 10.92
C LEU A 74 28.11 -4.96 11.71
N PRO A 75 26.92 -5.35 11.21
CA PRO A 75 26.11 -6.39 11.83
C PRO A 75 26.91 -7.69 12.08
N GLY A 76 26.64 -8.35 13.21
CA GLY A 76 27.34 -9.59 13.59
C GLY A 76 28.70 -9.40 14.23
N GLY A 77 29.00 -8.21 14.78
CA GLY A 77 30.22 -7.94 15.55
C GLY A 77 31.48 -7.74 14.70
N ARG A 78 31.34 -7.57 13.39
CA ARG A 78 32.45 -7.26 12.48
C ARG A 78 32.71 -5.76 12.47
N SER A 79 33.91 -5.34 12.09
CA SER A 79 34.21 -3.93 11.81
C SER A 79 34.88 -3.80 10.44
N ALA A 80 34.53 -2.75 9.70
CA ALA A 80 35.18 -2.38 8.45
C ALA A 80 36.12 -1.20 8.71
N PRO A 81 37.45 -1.37 8.59
CA PRO A 81 38.40 -0.29 8.77
C PRO A 81 38.40 0.64 7.56
N LEU A 82 38.17 1.93 7.82
CA LEU A 82 38.14 3.02 6.83
C LEU A 82 39.20 4.07 7.18
N LEU A 83 39.76 4.70 6.16
CA LEU A 83 40.61 5.88 6.30
C LEU A 83 39.81 7.11 5.89
N VAL A 84 39.67 8.08 6.79
CA VAL A 84 38.96 9.34 6.56
C VAL A 84 39.99 10.46 6.51
N SER A 85 40.12 11.12 5.35
CA SER A 85 40.95 12.30 5.17
C SER A 85 40.10 13.56 5.03
N PHE A 86 40.54 14.65 5.66
CA PHE A 86 40.03 15.99 5.51
C PHE A 86 41.12 16.89 4.92
N GLU A 87 40.77 17.77 3.99
CA GLU A 87 41.68 18.77 3.40
C GLU A 87 41.25 20.19 3.79
N ASP A 88 42.26 21.05 3.97
CA ASP A 88 42.11 22.46 4.35
C ASP A 88 41.21 22.63 5.58
N VAL A 89 41.55 21.92 6.67
CA VAL A 89 40.83 21.98 7.93
C VAL A 89 41.12 23.30 8.62
N GLU A 90 40.09 23.94 9.13
CA GLU A 90 40.14 25.18 9.88
C GLU A 90 39.32 25.06 11.17
N ILE A 91 39.97 25.33 12.29
CA ILE A 91 39.38 25.41 13.64
C ILE A 91 39.37 26.89 14.03
N ARG A 92 38.21 27.44 14.42
CA ARG A 92 38.06 28.84 14.87
C ARG A 92 37.45 28.91 16.25
N ASP A 93 37.92 29.91 17.00
CA ASP A 93 37.46 30.27 18.34
C ASP A 93 37.44 29.03 19.25
N TYR A 94 38.58 28.36 19.37
CA TYR A 94 38.75 27.21 20.25
C TYR A 94 38.96 27.67 21.71
N ASP A 95 38.36 26.98 22.67
CA ASP A 95 38.53 27.24 24.11
C ASP A 95 39.28 26.07 24.77
N LEU A 96 40.58 26.29 25.02
CA LEU A 96 41.44 25.28 25.66
C LEU A 96 41.00 24.98 27.11
N GLY A 97 40.41 25.95 27.82
CA GLY A 97 39.91 25.74 29.17
C GLY A 97 38.65 24.87 29.18
N ALA A 98 37.77 25.06 28.21
CA ALA A 98 36.61 24.20 28.00
C ALA A 98 37.04 22.76 27.62
N LEU A 99 38.06 22.63 26.77
CA LEU A 99 38.64 21.34 26.38
C LEU A 99 39.23 20.59 27.57
N ASP A 100 40.04 21.26 28.41
CA ASP A 100 40.61 20.66 29.62
C ASP A 100 39.53 20.23 30.62
N ALA A 101 38.50 21.06 30.80
CA ALA A 101 37.35 20.72 31.65
C ALA A 101 36.60 19.50 31.13
N ALA A 102 36.36 19.40 29.82
CA ALA A 102 35.71 18.26 29.19
C ALA A 102 36.57 16.98 29.27
N LEU A 103 37.89 17.06 29.07
CA LEU A 103 38.81 15.94 29.25
C LEU A 103 38.86 15.45 30.71
N ALA A 104 38.72 16.37 31.67
CA ALA A 104 38.60 16.04 33.09
C ALA A 104 37.19 15.53 33.48
N GLY A 105 36.22 15.55 32.56
CA GLY A 105 34.83 15.14 32.79
C GLY A 105 33.98 16.15 33.58
N ASN A 106 34.41 17.41 33.64
CA ASN A 106 33.72 18.53 34.30
C ASN A 106 33.31 19.62 33.28
N GLY A 107 33.17 19.26 31.99
CA GLY A 107 32.77 20.19 30.94
C GLY A 107 31.29 20.58 31.04
N SER A 108 30.91 21.64 30.33
CA SER A 108 29.51 22.06 30.22
C SER A 108 29.02 21.92 28.77
N PRO A 109 27.82 21.35 28.52
CA PRO A 109 27.20 21.36 27.20
C PRO A 109 26.93 22.78 26.66
N GLU A 110 26.78 23.76 27.56
CA GLU A 110 26.51 25.15 27.19
C GLU A 110 27.76 25.89 26.67
N GLN A 111 28.95 25.44 27.09
CA GLN A 111 30.24 26.05 26.74
C GLN A 111 30.87 25.31 25.54
N PRO A 112 31.05 25.97 24.39
CA PRO A 112 31.66 25.34 23.23
C PRO A 112 33.16 25.10 23.43
N LEU A 113 33.63 23.95 22.96
CA LEU A 113 35.04 23.63 22.79
C LEU A 113 35.62 24.40 21.60
N VAL A 114 34.81 24.53 20.55
CA VAL A 114 35.15 25.17 19.28
C VAL A 114 33.87 25.78 18.72
N GLU A 115 33.90 27.06 18.35
CA GLU A 115 32.74 27.68 17.67
C GLU A 115 32.57 27.17 16.25
N ARG A 116 33.67 26.91 15.52
CA ARG A 116 33.59 26.35 14.17
C ARG A 116 34.76 25.46 13.81
N LEU A 117 34.47 24.22 13.41
CA LEU A 117 35.40 23.32 12.73
C LEU A 117 34.94 23.17 11.29
N SER A 118 35.78 23.48 10.30
CA SER A 118 35.41 23.37 8.88
C SER A 118 36.51 22.78 8.02
N TRP A 119 36.14 22.24 6.86
CA TRP A 119 37.05 21.64 5.88
C TRP A 119 36.58 21.96 4.46
N GLN A 120 37.48 21.91 3.47
CA GLN A 120 37.12 22.11 2.06
C GLN A 120 36.82 20.80 1.34
N ARG A 121 37.45 19.69 1.73
CA ARG A 121 37.16 18.37 1.20
C ARG A 121 37.25 17.28 2.26
N ILE A 122 36.48 16.22 2.04
CA ILE A 122 36.56 14.97 2.78
C ILE A 122 36.68 13.81 1.79
N SER A 123 37.46 12.78 2.14
CA SER A 123 37.50 11.52 1.40
C SER A 123 37.57 10.34 2.34
N VAL A 124 36.85 9.28 2.04
CA VAL A 124 36.87 8.01 2.78
C VAL A 124 37.36 6.92 1.84
N ALA A 125 38.43 6.23 2.25
CA ALA A 125 39.01 5.11 1.54
C ALA A 125 38.94 3.83 2.37
N ARG A 126 38.83 2.68 1.70
CA ARG A 126 38.96 1.38 2.39
C ARG A 126 40.38 1.23 2.89
N ALA A 127 40.55 0.92 4.17
CA ALA A 127 41.90 0.76 4.73
C ALA A 127 42.64 -0.47 4.16
N SER A 128 41.96 -1.41 3.52
CA SER A 128 42.59 -2.61 2.94
C SER A 128 43.37 -2.33 1.65
N ASP A 129 42.84 -1.49 0.77
CA ASP A 129 43.37 -1.28 -0.59
C ASP A 129 43.52 0.21 -0.98
N GLY A 130 43.13 1.14 -0.10
CA GLY A 130 43.23 2.58 -0.34
C GLY A 130 42.25 3.11 -1.40
N VAL A 131 41.31 2.28 -1.88
CA VAL A 131 40.31 2.71 -2.85
C VAL A 131 39.36 3.69 -2.17
N VAL A 132 39.27 4.90 -2.72
CA VAL A 132 38.34 5.93 -2.27
C VAL A 132 36.93 5.49 -2.64
N VAL A 133 36.07 5.38 -1.63
CA VAL A 133 34.68 4.95 -1.77
C VAL A 133 33.70 6.10 -1.57
N LEU A 134 34.11 7.15 -0.87
CA LEU A 134 33.31 8.35 -0.66
C LEU A 134 34.20 9.59 -0.74
N THR A 135 33.69 10.65 -1.35
CA THR A 135 34.28 11.99 -1.36
C THR A 135 33.22 13.00 -0.95
N GLY A 136 33.63 14.17 -0.51
CA GLY A 136 32.74 15.28 -0.19
C GLY A 136 33.45 16.61 -0.35
N GLY A 137 32.69 17.66 -0.64
CA GLY A 137 33.16 19.03 -0.68
C GLY A 137 33.23 19.66 0.71
N ALA A 138 32.99 20.96 0.77
CA ALA A 138 33.12 21.73 1.99
C ALA A 138 32.12 21.30 3.06
N GLY A 139 32.60 21.21 4.30
CA GLY A 139 31.77 20.90 5.47
C GLY A 139 32.16 21.70 6.70
N ALA A 140 31.28 21.70 7.69
CA ALA A 140 31.49 22.38 8.95
C ALA A 140 30.69 21.75 10.11
N LEU A 141 31.23 21.87 11.31
CA LEU A 141 30.55 21.74 12.59
C LEU A 141 30.52 23.12 13.25
N GLU A 142 29.36 23.54 13.71
CA GLU A 142 29.12 24.80 14.41
C GLU A 142 28.85 24.51 15.89
N ARG A 143 29.51 25.28 16.75
CA ARG A 143 29.41 25.28 18.21
C ARG A 143 29.43 23.86 18.78
N VAL A 144 30.61 23.24 18.69
CA VAL A 144 30.87 21.89 19.22
C VAL A 144 31.09 22.00 20.72
N SER A 145 30.30 21.31 21.54
CA SER A 145 30.46 21.24 22.99
C SER A 145 30.52 19.80 23.48
N ALA A 146 31.06 19.58 24.68
CA ALA A 146 31.00 18.29 25.33
C ALA A 146 31.06 18.41 26.86
N ALA A 147 30.20 17.68 27.56
CA ALA A 147 30.28 17.57 29.02
C ALA A 147 31.47 16.70 29.47
N ARG A 148 31.84 15.72 28.64
CA ARG A 148 32.97 14.81 28.86
C ARG A 148 33.54 14.32 27.54
N LEU A 149 34.87 14.27 27.43
CA LEU A 149 35.58 13.63 26.33
C LEU A 149 36.34 12.40 26.85
N ALA A 150 36.13 11.24 26.22
CA ALA A 150 36.85 10.02 26.53
C ALA A 150 37.83 9.69 25.38
N PRO A 151 39.14 9.87 25.55
CA PRO A 151 40.14 9.31 24.64
C PRO A 151 40.04 7.77 24.66
N PRO A 152 40.09 7.04 23.53
CA PRO A 152 40.63 7.48 22.24
C PRO A 152 39.63 7.63 21.07
N VAL A 153 38.31 7.66 21.32
CA VAL A 153 37.32 7.59 20.21
C VAL A 153 36.59 8.92 20.02
N LEU A 154 37.20 9.87 19.32
CA LEU A 154 36.59 11.17 18.97
C LEU A 154 35.31 11.01 18.12
N VAL A 155 35.25 9.99 17.27
CA VAL A 155 34.13 9.76 16.34
C VAL A 155 32.92 9.09 17.02
N ASN A 156 33.07 8.65 18.27
CA ASN A 156 32.03 8.01 19.09
C ASN A 156 32.03 8.56 20.53
N ALA A 157 32.54 9.78 20.71
CA ALA A 157 32.66 10.37 22.04
C ALA A 157 31.26 10.62 22.60
N ALA A 158 30.83 9.74 23.52
CA ALA A 158 29.60 9.92 24.26
C ALA A 158 29.60 11.30 24.93
N GLY A 159 28.62 12.13 24.61
CA GLY A 159 28.46 13.47 25.18
C GLY A 159 28.93 14.65 24.32
N LEU A 160 29.28 14.44 23.05
CA LEU A 160 29.52 15.52 22.08
C LEU A 160 28.19 16.06 21.55
N GLU A 161 28.02 17.38 21.59
CA GLU A 161 26.87 18.11 21.07
C GLU A 161 27.32 19.10 19.99
N VAL A 162 26.53 19.25 18.94
CA VAL A 162 26.81 20.13 17.81
C VAL A 162 25.56 20.95 17.51
N ALA A 163 25.68 22.28 17.53
CA ALA A 163 24.55 23.14 17.19
C ALA A 163 24.18 23.04 15.71
N GLY A 164 25.17 22.85 14.82
CA GLY A 164 24.94 22.63 13.39
C GLY A 164 26.03 21.80 12.72
N PHE A 165 25.66 20.88 11.83
CA PHE A 165 26.57 20.20 10.92
C PHE A 165 26.14 20.47 9.49
N VAL A 166 27.09 20.75 8.60
CA VAL A 166 26.86 20.88 7.17
C VAL A 166 27.92 20.08 6.43
N GLN A 167 27.52 19.31 5.43
CA GLN A 167 28.44 18.67 4.49
C GLN A 167 27.88 18.82 3.08
N LYS A 168 28.69 19.30 2.14
CA LYS A 168 28.29 19.52 0.74
C LYS A 168 28.91 18.50 -0.21
N ASP A 169 28.24 18.30 -1.35
CA ASP A 169 28.75 17.59 -2.51
C ASP A 169 29.35 16.22 -2.20
N LEU A 170 28.64 15.42 -1.38
CA LEU A 170 29.02 14.05 -1.07
C LEU A 170 28.86 13.21 -2.33
N ALA A 171 29.89 12.46 -2.71
CA ALA A 171 29.83 11.50 -3.80
C ALA A 171 30.31 10.13 -3.32
N LEU A 172 29.52 9.09 -3.58
CA LEU A 172 29.81 7.69 -3.31
C LEU A 172 30.18 7.01 -4.64
N ASP A 173 31.23 6.19 -4.65
CA ASP A 173 31.57 5.31 -5.76
C ASP A 173 32.00 3.95 -5.20
N LEU A 174 31.10 2.98 -5.31
CA LEU A 174 31.31 1.60 -4.89
C LEU A 174 31.24 0.72 -6.13
N THR A 175 32.41 0.36 -6.65
CA THR A 175 32.53 -0.56 -7.79
C THR A 175 33.14 -1.89 -7.33
N SER A 176 32.46 -2.99 -7.60
CA SER A 176 32.92 -4.37 -7.44
C SER A 176 32.53 -5.23 -8.66
N GLU A 177 33.05 -6.46 -8.74
CA GLU A 177 32.70 -7.37 -9.84
C GLU A 177 31.18 -7.61 -9.88
N GLY A 178 30.53 -7.20 -10.98
CA GLY A 178 29.08 -7.29 -11.14
C GLY A 178 28.26 -6.29 -10.31
N PHE A 179 28.85 -5.27 -9.69
CA PHE A 179 28.08 -4.26 -8.96
C PHE A 179 28.74 -2.88 -9.02
N VAL A 180 27.98 -1.86 -9.40
CA VAL A 180 28.41 -0.46 -9.41
C VAL A 180 27.33 0.37 -8.72
N ALA A 181 27.64 0.96 -7.57
CA ALA A 181 26.78 1.94 -6.92
C ALA A 181 27.50 3.29 -6.90
N THR A 182 26.96 4.26 -7.63
CA THR A 182 27.42 5.64 -7.58
C THR A 182 26.34 6.51 -6.96
N GLY A 183 26.72 7.44 -6.11
CA GLY A 183 25.79 8.34 -5.42
C GLY A 183 26.34 9.75 -5.41
N ARG A 184 25.46 10.75 -5.45
CA ARG A 184 25.77 12.16 -5.20
C ARG A 184 24.71 12.76 -4.32
N LEU A 185 25.13 13.44 -3.27
CA LEU A 185 24.25 14.14 -2.36
C LEU A 185 24.74 15.58 -2.23
N LYS A 186 23.92 16.51 -2.71
CA LYS A 186 24.30 17.93 -2.81
C LYS A 186 24.64 18.54 -1.45
N SER A 187 23.88 18.20 -0.42
CA SER A 187 24.18 18.63 0.95
C SER A 187 23.50 17.76 1.99
N VAL A 188 24.07 17.74 3.19
CA VAL A 188 23.44 17.31 4.43
C VAL A 188 23.60 18.44 5.41
N MET A 189 22.52 18.78 6.11
CA MET A 189 22.50 19.75 7.19
C MET A 189 21.82 19.11 8.39
N LEU A 190 22.43 19.18 9.57
CA LEU A 190 21.84 18.77 10.83
C LEU A 190 21.86 19.98 11.77
N GLU A 191 20.80 20.20 12.53
CA GLU A 191 20.73 21.24 13.56
C GLU A 191 20.41 20.58 14.91
N GLY A 192 21.05 21.06 15.97
CA GLY A 192 20.84 20.59 17.35
C GLY A 192 21.07 19.09 17.52
N ALA A 193 22.25 18.59 17.12
CA ALA A 193 22.63 17.19 17.32
C ALA A 193 23.19 16.99 18.73
N THR A 194 22.59 16.08 19.50
CA THR A 194 23.05 15.67 20.84
C THR A 194 23.22 14.14 20.89
N ALA A 195 23.69 13.62 22.02
CA ALA A 195 23.82 12.18 22.24
C ALA A 195 22.46 11.47 22.12
N GLY A 196 22.16 10.95 20.93
CA GLY A 196 20.92 10.22 20.64
C GLY A 196 19.77 11.05 20.07
N SER A 197 19.95 12.32 19.71
CA SER A 197 18.89 13.09 19.03
C SER A 197 19.42 14.14 18.06
N VAL A 198 18.60 14.48 17.07
CA VAL A 198 18.84 15.55 16.10
C VAL A 198 17.57 16.39 16.01
N ALA A 199 17.67 17.68 16.36
CA ALA A 199 16.52 18.57 16.33
C ALA A 199 15.99 18.82 14.91
N ARG A 200 16.85 18.83 13.89
CA ARG A 200 16.41 18.91 12.49
C ARG A 200 17.46 18.33 11.55
N ALA A 201 17.03 17.65 10.49
CA ALA A 201 17.93 17.19 9.43
C ALA A 201 17.39 17.55 8.04
N GLU A 202 18.19 18.17 7.20
CA GLU A 202 17.81 18.51 5.83
C GLU A 202 18.86 17.96 4.88
N THR A 203 18.41 17.21 3.87
CA THR A 203 19.30 16.77 2.80
C THR A 203 18.93 17.47 1.49
N GLY A 204 19.96 17.83 0.73
CA GLY A 204 19.82 18.32 -0.63
C GLY A 204 19.41 17.19 -1.58
N SER A 205 19.43 17.47 -2.88
CA SER A 205 19.17 16.45 -3.89
C SER A 205 20.15 15.29 -3.75
N LEU A 206 19.62 14.10 -3.51
CA LEU A 206 20.31 12.82 -3.65
C LEU A 206 20.15 12.32 -5.08
N GLU A 207 21.20 11.78 -5.69
CA GLU A 207 21.20 11.08 -6.97
C GLU A 207 21.95 9.76 -6.78
N MET A 208 21.32 8.59 -6.91
CA MET A 208 21.98 7.28 -6.71
C MET A 208 21.80 6.29 -7.86
N ARG A 209 22.84 5.97 -8.62
CA ARG A 209 22.78 4.93 -9.65
C ARG A 209 23.28 3.60 -9.09
N LEU A 210 22.44 2.58 -9.18
CA LEU A 210 22.74 1.20 -8.78
C LEU A 210 22.70 0.31 -10.02
N TRP A 211 23.83 -0.27 -10.37
CA TRP A 211 23.95 -1.26 -11.42
C TRP A 211 24.42 -2.57 -10.79
N ALA A 212 23.67 -3.65 -11.01
CA ALA A 212 24.01 -4.97 -10.51
C ALA A 212 23.86 -6.01 -11.63
N ARG A 213 24.87 -6.87 -11.77
CA ARG A 213 24.93 -8.00 -12.67
C ARG A 213 25.29 -9.23 -11.85
N HIS A 214 24.30 -10.10 -11.62
CA HIS A 214 24.56 -11.42 -11.05
C HIS A 214 25.33 -12.27 -12.10
N PRO A 215 26.32 -13.10 -11.69
CA PRO A 215 27.11 -13.91 -12.61
C PRO A 215 26.26 -14.83 -13.51
N ASP A 216 25.13 -15.30 -13.00
CA ASP A 216 24.21 -16.22 -13.69
C ASP A 216 23.08 -15.51 -14.46
N TRP A 217 23.02 -14.17 -14.42
CA TRP A 217 21.99 -13.41 -15.15
C TRP A 217 22.52 -12.97 -16.51
N GLU A 218 21.83 -13.38 -17.59
CA GLU A 218 22.19 -13.00 -18.97
C GLU A 218 22.09 -11.47 -19.23
N ARG A 219 21.37 -10.73 -18.38
CA ARG A 219 21.18 -9.28 -18.46
C ARG A 219 21.40 -8.59 -17.11
N SER A 220 21.83 -7.34 -17.13
CA SER A 220 22.10 -6.51 -15.94
C SER A 220 20.88 -5.76 -15.45
N ILE A 221 20.70 -5.62 -14.14
CA ILE A 221 19.78 -4.65 -13.54
C ILE A 221 20.47 -3.28 -13.56
N ASP A 222 19.95 -2.34 -14.35
CA ASP A 222 20.28 -0.92 -14.25
C ASP A 222 19.12 -0.24 -13.52
N ALA A 223 19.34 0.17 -12.27
CA ALA A 223 18.41 1.00 -11.51
C ALA A 223 19.00 2.42 -11.45
N SER A 224 18.50 3.30 -12.31
CA SER A 224 18.91 4.70 -12.34
C SER A 224 18.05 5.58 -11.41
N VAL A 225 18.64 5.89 -10.26
CA VAL A 225 18.52 7.13 -9.47
C VAL A 225 17.15 7.57 -8.99
N ILE A 226 16.97 7.40 -7.67
CA ILE A 226 16.18 8.26 -6.77
C ILE A 226 16.76 9.69 -6.85
N SER A 227 16.06 10.62 -7.49
CA SER A 227 16.29 12.06 -7.29
C SER A 227 15.28 12.61 -6.30
N GLY A 228 15.73 13.19 -5.19
CA GLY A 228 14.80 13.72 -4.20
C GLY A 228 15.41 14.64 -3.15
N ARG A 229 14.60 15.57 -2.65
CA ARG A 229 14.93 16.43 -1.51
C ARG A 229 14.22 15.89 -0.27
N LEU A 230 15.00 15.34 0.66
CA LEU A 230 14.49 14.84 1.95
C LEU A 230 14.58 15.96 2.98
N ALA A 231 13.45 16.37 3.53
CA ALA A 231 13.38 17.29 4.65
C ALA A 231 12.91 16.50 5.88
N VAL A 232 13.81 16.28 6.81
CA VAL A 232 13.54 15.51 8.02
C VAL A 232 13.24 16.47 9.17
N GLY A 233 12.03 16.40 9.72
CA GLY A 233 11.70 17.10 10.96
C GLY A 233 12.41 16.48 12.18
N ASP A 234 12.13 16.99 13.37
CA ASP A 234 12.72 16.56 14.64
C ASP A 234 12.82 15.03 14.77
N ILE A 235 14.05 14.49 14.84
CA ILE A 235 14.32 13.08 15.14
C ILE A 235 14.94 13.01 16.54
N ALA A 236 14.15 12.67 17.55
CA ALA A 236 14.73 12.12 18.77
C ALA A 236 14.69 10.59 18.70
N TYR A 237 15.79 9.89 19.04
CA TYR A 237 15.69 8.45 19.27
C TYR A 237 14.71 8.22 20.43
N GLY A 238 13.52 7.70 20.11
CA GLY A 238 12.44 7.46 21.08
C GLY A 238 11.30 8.49 21.10
N ALA A 239 11.36 9.59 20.33
CA ALA A 239 10.20 10.46 20.10
C ALA A 239 9.61 10.26 18.71
N GLU A 240 8.35 10.66 18.53
CA GLU A 240 7.61 10.48 17.29
C GLU A 240 8.13 11.41 16.19
N GLY A 241 8.91 10.89 15.25
CA GLY A 241 9.41 11.66 14.10
C GLY A 241 8.67 11.29 12.81
N VAL A 242 8.44 12.28 11.95
CA VAL A 242 7.98 12.09 10.57
C VAL A 242 9.07 12.61 9.64
N VAL A 243 9.45 11.78 8.67
CA VAL A 243 10.35 12.21 7.60
C VAL A 243 9.50 12.61 6.40
N SER A 244 9.78 13.80 5.86
CA SER A 244 9.09 14.29 4.67
C SER A 244 10.04 14.35 3.48
N PHE A 245 9.54 14.14 2.28
CA PHE A 245 10.27 14.40 1.06
C PHE A 245 9.40 15.17 0.08
N ALA A 246 10.03 16.09 -0.65
CA ALA A 246 9.31 16.90 -1.63
C ALA A 246 8.94 16.07 -2.86
N GLU A 247 9.90 15.31 -3.37
CA GLU A 247 9.77 14.55 -4.60
C GLU A 247 10.78 13.40 -4.60
N VAL A 248 10.40 12.27 -5.20
CA VAL A 248 11.25 11.14 -5.54
C VAL A 248 10.91 10.73 -6.97
N ALA A 249 11.85 10.87 -7.90
CA ALA A 249 11.70 10.38 -9.27
C ALA A 249 12.73 9.26 -9.56
N HIS A 250 12.32 8.26 -10.33
CA HIS A 250 13.12 7.13 -10.79
C HIS A 250 12.82 6.83 -12.26
N GLU A 251 13.86 6.64 -13.06
CA GLU A 251 13.75 6.28 -14.48
C GLU A 251 14.28 4.87 -14.71
N GLY A 252 13.50 4.03 -15.39
CA GLY A 252 13.88 2.71 -15.85
C GLY A 252 14.07 1.70 -14.73
N PHE A 253 13.13 0.78 -14.58
CA PHE A 253 13.26 -0.39 -13.74
C PHE A 253 12.77 -1.62 -14.50
N LEU A 254 13.60 -2.65 -14.59
CA LEU A 254 13.21 -3.94 -15.14
C LEU A 254 14.01 -5.02 -14.41
N VAL A 255 13.29 -5.98 -13.83
CA VAL A 255 13.87 -7.13 -13.16
C VAL A 255 13.41 -8.38 -13.89
N ASP A 256 14.38 -9.12 -14.41
CA ASP A 256 14.18 -10.49 -14.85
C ASP A 256 14.26 -11.39 -13.61
N TYR A 257 13.34 -12.34 -13.49
CA TYR A 257 13.40 -13.36 -12.44
C TYR A 257 13.34 -14.76 -13.04
N ASP A 258 14.03 -15.67 -12.36
CA ASP A 258 14.04 -17.10 -12.66
C ASP A 258 13.73 -17.81 -11.34
N LEU A 259 12.46 -18.13 -11.11
CA LEU A 259 12.06 -18.86 -9.92
C LEU A 259 12.23 -20.35 -10.19
N PRO A 260 12.99 -21.07 -9.33
CA PRO A 260 13.08 -22.52 -9.45
C PRO A 260 11.67 -23.13 -9.34
N PRO A 261 11.45 -24.32 -9.92
CA PRO A 261 10.22 -25.08 -9.71
C PRO A 261 9.91 -25.11 -8.21
N ALA A 262 8.65 -24.90 -7.83
CA ALA A 262 8.24 -25.13 -6.45
C ALA A 262 8.69 -26.54 -6.07
N ALA A 263 9.48 -26.66 -5.00
CA ALA A 263 9.99 -27.95 -4.55
C ALA A 263 8.80 -28.91 -4.41
N SER A 264 8.76 -29.92 -5.27
CA SER A 264 7.77 -30.97 -5.21
C SER A 264 7.94 -31.65 -3.85
N GLY A 265 7.03 -31.39 -2.92
CA GLY A 265 6.85 -32.29 -1.79
C GLY A 265 6.68 -33.71 -2.33
N GLU A 266 7.15 -34.72 -1.58
CA GLU A 266 7.29 -36.14 -1.98
C GLU A 266 6.00 -36.84 -2.51
N ALA A 267 4.88 -36.12 -2.66
CA ALA A 267 3.61 -36.58 -3.20
C ALA A 267 3.23 -36.02 -4.59
N ALA A 268 4.02 -35.09 -5.16
CA ALA A 268 3.78 -34.62 -6.53
C ALA A 268 4.44 -35.60 -7.52
N GLY A 269 3.63 -36.27 -8.34
CA GLY A 269 4.12 -37.14 -9.42
C GLY A 269 4.93 -36.39 -10.48
N ASP A 270 5.31 -37.09 -11.55
CA ASP A 270 6.28 -36.71 -12.61
C ASP A 270 6.04 -35.37 -13.37
N GLU A 271 5.13 -34.51 -12.93
CA GLU A 271 4.96 -33.14 -13.45
C GLU A 271 5.61 -32.13 -12.50
N ALA A 272 6.94 -32.06 -12.49
CA ALA A 272 7.62 -30.89 -11.95
C ALA A 272 7.26 -29.68 -12.83
N GLU A 273 6.59 -28.68 -12.25
CA GLU A 273 6.28 -27.42 -12.96
C GLU A 273 7.58 -26.82 -13.51
N ALA A 274 7.57 -26.39 -14.77
CA ALA A 274 8.72 -25.73 -15.38
C ALA A 274 9.09 -24.47 -14.55
N PRO A 275 10.38 -24.09 -14.47
CA PRO A 275 10.81 -22.87 -13.80
C PRO A 275 10.03 -21.66 -14.34
N LEU A 276 9.52 -20.83 -13.43
CA LEU A 276 8.76 -19.64 -13.82
C LEU A 276 9.76 -18.52 -14.12
N LYS A 277 9.87 -18.18 -15.40
CA LYS A 277 10.68 -17.06 -15.89
C LYS A 277 9.79 -15.90 -16.24
N GLY A 278 10.22 -14.68 -15.92
CA GLY A 278 9.45 -13.49 -16.22
C GLY A 278 10.23 -12.19 -16.06
N GLN A 279 9.56 -11.08 -16.36
CA GLN A 279 10.04 -9.71 -16.26
C GLN A 279 9.01 -8.85 -15.53
N VAL A 280 9.44 -8.02 -14.59
CA VAL A 280 8.59 -6.99 -13.96
C VAL A 280 9.32 -5.67 -14.00
N GLY A 281 8.63 -4.61 -14.42
CA GLY A 281 9.27 -3.31 -14.62
C GLY A 281 8.32 -2.13 -14.79
N TYR A 282 8.92 -0.95 -14.90
CA TYR A 282 8.28 0.31 -15.26
C TYR A 282 9.28 1.25 -15.96
N GLU A 283 8.78 2.14 -16.81
CA GLU A 283 9.58 3.14 -17.52
C GLU A 283 9.99 4.30 -16.61
N SER A 284 9.06 4.77 -15.77
CA SER A 284 9.33 5.83 -14.80
C SER A 284 8.42 5.74 -13.60
N TYR A 285 8.89 6.24 -12.46
CA TYR A 285 8.12 6.37 -11.22
C TYR A 285 8.40 7.70 -10.53
N GLU A 286 7.37 8.36 -10.04
CA GLU A 286 7.42 9.64 -9.33
C GLU A 286 6.58 9.54 -8.06
N ILE A 287 7.06 10.08 -6.93
CA ILE A 287 6.27 10.35 -5.72
C ILE A 287 6.50 11.81 -5.33
N ALA A 288 5.43 12.53 -4.99
CA ALA A 288 5.51 13.88 -4.47
C ALA A 288 4.87 14.01 -3.08
N GLY A 289 5.41 14.91 -2.26
CA GLY A 289 4.87 15.29 -0.96
C GLY A 289 4.78 14.14 0.04
N GLY A 290 5.77 13.24 0.04
CA GLY A 290 5.77 12.06 0.90
C GLY A 290 6.05 12.40 2.36
N ARG A 291 5.36 11.70 3.27
CA ARG A 291 5.51 11.76 4.72
C ARG A 291 5.52 10.34 5.26
N PHE A 292 6.61 9.88 5.85
CA PHE A 292 6.70 8.52 6.39
C PHE A 292 7.19 8.53 7.84
N ASP A 293 6.72 7.53 8.60
CA ASP A 293 7.19 7.24 9.94
C ASP A 293 8.38 6.28 9.85
N PRO A 294 9.59 6.64 10.29
CA PRO A 294 10.76 5.76 10.24
C PRO A 294 10.56 4.39 10.88
N MET A 295 9.61 4.29 11.82
CA MET A 295 9.27 3.01 12.45
C MET A 295 8.75 1.98 11.44
N SER A 296 8.15 2.41 10.32
CA SER A 296 7.67 1.49 9.27
C SER A 296 8.80 0.68 8.63
N PHE A 297 10.04 1.20 8.60
CA PHE A 297 11.19 0.46 8.07
C PHE A 297 11.59 -0.75 8.93
N ALA A 298 11.17 -0.78 10.20
CA ALA A 298 11.42 -1.93 11.07
C ALA A 298 10.54 -3.15 10.72
N LEU A 299 9.46 -2.96 9.94
CA LEU A 299 8.54 -4.05 9.58
C LEU A 299 9.22 -5.13 8.75
N TYR A 300 10.00 -4.76 7.72
CA TYR A 300 10.62 -5.73 6.82
C TYR A 300 11.66 -6.61 7.54
N PRO A 301 12.61 -6.06 8.33
CA PRO A 301 13.50 -6.88 9.15
C PRO A 301 12.75 -7.76 10.17
N ALA A 302 11.68 -7.26 10.79
CA ALA A 302 10.87 -8.05 11.71
C ALA A 302 10.16 -9.21 10.99
N MET A 303 9.66 -8.98 9.78
CA MET A 303 9.05 -10.00 8.92
C MET A 303 10.06 -11.09 8.55
N LEU A 304 11.28 -10.72 8.15
CA LEU A 304 12.34 -11.69 7.85
C LEU A 304 12.71 -12.54 9.07
N ARG A 305 12.70 -11.97 10.28
CA ARG A 305 12.94 -12.73 11.51
C ARG A 305 11.79 -13.68 11.85
N ALA A 306 10.55 -13.27 11.60
CA ALA A 306 9.36 -14.09 11.86
C ALA A 306 9.09 -15.13 10.76
N ALA A 307 9.72 -15.00 9.59
CA ALA A 307 9.57 -15.94 8.49
C ALA A 307 10.08 -17.34 8.90
N PRO A 308 9.39 -18.43 8.47
CA PRO A 308 9.87 -19.78 8.72
C PRO A 308 11.25 -19.98 8.08
N GLN A 309 12.18 -20.56 8.84
CA GLN A 309 13.46 -21.02 8.32
C GLN A 309 13.36 -22.52 8.00
N GLU A 310 14.08 -22.97 6.98
CA GLU A 310 13.98 -24.32 6.39
C GLU A 310 14.06 -25.45 7.42
N ASP A 311 14.85 -25.27 8.49
CA ASP A 311 15.12 -26.28 9.53
C ASP A 311 14.66 -25.86 10.95
N ALA A 312 13.89 -24.78 11.11
CA ALA A 312 13.49 -24.28 12.43
C ALA A 312 11.98 -23.99 12.53
N PRO A 313 11.33 -24.33 13.66
CA PRO A 313 9.95 -23.93 13.89
C PRO A 313 9.84 -22.41 13.87
N ARG A 314 8.69 -21.89 13.39
CA ARG A 314 8.39 -20.46 13.40
C ARG A 314 8.55 -19.90 14.82
N ASP A 315 9.33 -18.83 14.94
CA ASP A 315 9.46 -18.08 16.19
C ASP A 315 8.15 -17.33 16.47
N ARG A 316 7.37 -17.87 17.40
CA ARG A 316 6.04 -17.33 17.75
C ARG A 316 6.14 -16.01 18.53
N GLU A 317 7.22 -15.78 19.27
CA GLU A 317 7.45 -14.51 19.96
C GLU A 317 7.83 -13.42 18.95
N ALA A 318 8.66 -13.75 17.96
CA ALA A 318 8.97 -12.85 16.85
C ALA A 318 7.72 -12.51 16.02
N LEU A 319 6.82 -13.47 15.79
CA LEU A 319 5.55 -13.22 15.14
C LEU A 319 4.67 -12.24 15.95
N ALA A 320 4.57 -12.44 17.27
CA ALA A 320 3.80 -11.55 18.13
C ALA A 320 4.34 -10.11 18.12
N ALA A 321 5.67 -9.97 18.19
CA ALA A 321 6.34 -8.69 18.09
C ALA A 321 6.15 -8.02 16.72
N LEU A 322 6.16 -8.79 15.62
CA LEU A 322 5.85 -8.29 14.29
C LEU A 322 4.43 -7.74 14.20
N VAL A 323 3.45 -8.45 14.77
CA VAL A 323 2.05 -8.01 14.76
C VAL A 323 1.87 -6.75 15.61
N GLU A 324 2.46 -6.67 16.80
CA GLU A 324 2.48 -5.45 17.62
C GLU A 324 3.04 -4.26 16.83
N LEU A 325 4.18 -4.47 16.17
CA LEU A 325 4.81 -3.45 15.34
C LEU A 325 3.89 -3.01 14.20
N ALA A 326 3.25 -3.95 13.49
CA ALA A 326 2.33 -3.66 12.40
C ALA A 326 1.12 -2.83 12.84
N VAL A 327 0.46 -3.23 13.95
CA VAL A 327 -0.67 -2.47 14.51
C VAL A 327 -0.22 -1.06 14.91
N THR A 328 0.92 -0.95 15.59
CA THR A 328 1.47 0.36 16.02
C THR A 328 1.81 1.25 14.82
N VAL A 329 2.38 0.71 13.73
CA VAL A 329 2.64 1.48 12.50
C VAL A 329 1.35 2.00 11.89
N LEU A 330 0.28 1.20 11.86
CA LEU A 330 -1.01 1.61 11.32
C LEU A 330 -1.67 2.73 12.16
N GLU A 331 -1.63 2.62 13.49
CA GLU A 331 -2.12 3.68 14.40
C GLU A 331 -1.36 4.98 14.20
N ARG A 332 -0.03 4.87 14.07
CA ARG A 332 0.85 6.01 13.83
C ARG A 332 0.64 6.61 12.46
N ALA A 333 0.37 5.82 11.44
CA ALA A 333 0.03 6.33 10.13
C ALA A 333 -1.21 7.24 10.19
N VAL A 334 -2.28 6.78 10.87
CA VAL A 334 -3.50 7.59 11.07
C VAL A 334 -3.21 8.86 11.87
N ARG A 335 -2.53 8.74 13.03
CA ARG A 335 -2.28 9.86 13.94
C ARG A 335 -1.31 10.91 13.39
N LEU A 336 -0.26 10.47 12.69
CA LEU A 336 0.78 11.34 12.12
C LEU A 336 0.46 11.80 10.69
N GLU A 337 -0.65 11.32 10.13
CA GLU A 337 -1.09 11.56 8.75
C GLU A 337 0.03 11.25 7.73
N THR A 338 0.72 10.13 7.90
CA THR A 338 1.76 9.70 6.95
C THR A 338 1.13 9.34 5.60
N GLY A 339 1.85 9.55 4.51
CA GLY A 339 1.40 9.18 3.17
C GLY A 339 2.12 9.96 2.09
N MET A 340 1.41 10.38 1.06
CA MET A 340 1.96 11.12 -0.08
C MET A 340 0.88 11.99 -0.74
N GLU A 341 1.29 13.04 -1.43
CA GLU A 341 0.34 13.89 -2.19
C GLU A 341 0.03 13.29 -3.55
N ARG A 342 1.01 12.63 -4.17
CA ARG A 342 0.88 12.01 -5.49
C ARG A 342 1.92 10.91 -5.67
N ALA A 343 1.56 9.86 -6.40
CA ALA A 343 2.53 8.99 -7.06
C ALA A 343 2.11 8.68 -8.50
N VAL A 344 3.06 8.58 -9.41
CA VAL A 344 2.82 8.26 -10.83
C VAL A 344 3.81 7.20 -11.27
N MET A 345 3.33 6.11 -11.84
CA MET A 345 4.13 5.08 -12.49
C MET A 345 3.74 5.00 -13.96
N ARG A 346 4.69 4.93 -14.89
CA ARG A 346 4.44 4.85 -16.33
C ARG A 346 5.09 3.62 -16.95
N GLY A 347 4.45 3.08 -17.98
CA GLY A 347 4.96 1.94 -18.76
C GLY A 347 5.19 0.70 -17.91
N VAL A 348 4.25 0.36 -17.03
CA VAL A 348 4.35 -0.82 -16.16
C VAL A 348 4.25 -2.08 -17.01
N LEU A 349 5.14 -3.04 -16.78
CA LEU A 349 5.19 -4.34 -17.44
C LEU A 349 5.25 -5.44 -16.38
N VAL A 350 4.39 -6.43 -16.52
CA VAL A 350 4.43 -7.71 -15.78
C VAL A 350 4.33 -8.83 -16.81
N ASP A 351 5.44 -9.46 -17.12
CA ASP A 351 5.56 -10.58 -18.05
C ASP A 351 5.92 -11.83 -17.24
N LEU A 352 4.97 -12.73 -17.05
CA LEU A 352 5.17 -14.00 -16.33
C LEU A 352 5.49 -15.14 -17.31
N GLY A 353 6.14 -14.82 -18.44
CA GLY A 353 6.50 -15.78 -19.49
C GLY A 353 5.25 -16.36 -20.17
N ASP A 354 5.14 -17.68 -20.17
CA ASP A 354 4.03 -18.38 -20.83
C ASP A 354 2.68 -18.25 -20.09
N LEU A 355 2.65 -17.69 -18.87
CA LEU A 355 1.41 -17.59 -18.08
C LEU A 355 0.56 -16.37 -18.43
N GLN A 356 1.19 -15.20 -18.46
CA GLN A 356 0.50 -13.92 -18.60
C GLN A 356 1.48 -12.81 -18.95
N LYS A 357 1.08 -11.91 -19.83
CA LYS A 357 1.73 -10.63 -20.05
C LYS A 357 0.75 -9.50 -19.80
N GLN A 358 1.11 -8.54 -18.94
CA GLN A 358 0.32 -7.37 -18.62
C GLN A 358 1.15 -6.11 -18.81
N SER A 359 0.56 -5.11 -19.47
CA SER A 359 1.12 -3.76 -19.58
C SER A 359 0.10 -2.73 -19.10
N ILE A 360 0.54 -1.71 -18.39
CA ILE A 360 -0.28 -0.57 -17.96
C ILE A 360 0.44 0.70 -18.36
N ALA A 361 -0.19 1.55 -19.17
CA ALA A 361 0.46 2.77 -19.65
C ALA A 361 0.78 3.73 -18.50
N SER A 362 -0.15 3.89 -17.55
CA SER A 362 0.11 4.66 -16.34
C SER A 362 -0.74 4.24 -15.14
N VAL A 363 -0.17 4.42 -13.95
CA VAL A 363 -0.84 4.31 -12.65
C VAL A 363 -0.61 5.61 -11.91
N GLU A 364 -1.66 6.37 -11.64
CA GLU A 364 -1.63 7.63 -10.91
C GLU A 364 -2.37 7.47 -9.58
N ILE A 365 -1.65 7.64 -8.48
CA ILE A 365 -2.19 7.62 -7.13
C ILE A 365 -2.24 9.08 -6.66
N GLY A 366 -3.43 9.54 -6.29
CA GLY A 366 -3.64 10.85 -5.69
C GLY A 366 -3.23 10.87 -4.22
N PRO A 367 -3.75 11.84 -3.44
CA PRO A 367 -3.41 11.97 -2.04
C PRO A 367 -3.74 10.70 -1.24
N LEU A 368 -2.74 10.25 -0.48
CA LEU A 368 -2.85 9.23 0.56
C LEU A 368 -2.45 9.87 1.89
N ARG A 369 -3.33 9.83 2.89
CA ARG A 369 -3.07 10.39 4.21
C ARG A 369 -3.56 9.45 5.30
N GLY A 370 -2.64 9.05 6.16
CA GLY A 370 -2.82 7.96 7.10
C GLY A 370 -3.18 6.66 6.39
N LEU A 371 -4.45 6.27 6.50
CA LEU A 371 -5.01 5.07 5.87
C LEU A 371 -6.19 5.41 4.94
N LYS A 372 -6.21 6.63 4.41
CA LYS A 372 -7.22 7.11 3.46
C LYS A 372 -6.58 7.35 2.10
N LEU A 373 -7.20 6.84 1.04
CA LEU A 373 -6.81 7.09 -0.34
C LEU A 373 -7.95 7.82 -1.05
N GLU A 374 -7.66 9.01 -1.57
CA GLU A 374 -8.67 9.77 -2.32
C GLU A 374 -8.97 9.12 -3.66
N THR A 375 -7.95 8.88 -4.49
CA THR A 375 -8.10 8.29 -5.82
C THR A 375 -6.84 7.54 -6.27
N ALA A 376 -7.00 6.43 -6.98
CA ALA A 376 -5.98 5.81 -7.82
C ALA A 376 -6.57 5.52 -9.20
N VAL A 377 -5.87 5.89 -10.26
CA VAL A 377 -6.29 5.74 -11.66
C VAL A 377 -5.26 4.91 -12.40
N MET A 378 -5.69 3.88 -13.11
CA MET A 378 -4.87 3.07 -14.00
C MET A 378 -5.40 3.23 -15.43
N LEU A 379 -4.53 3.56 -16.38
CA LEU A 379 -4.90 3.83 -17.77
C LEU A 379 -4.27 2.81 -18.73
N ASP A 380 -5.03 2.48 -19.76
CA ASP A 380 -4.64 1.63 -20.89
C ASP A 380 -3.98 0.33 -20.45
N GLN A 381 -4.73 -0.47 -19.68
CA GLN A 381 -4.28 -1.80 -19.29
C GLN A 381 -4.48 -2.75 -20.47
N THR A 382 -3.48 -3.57 -20.76
CA THR A 382 -3.59 -4.72 -21.66
C THR A 382 -3.05 -5.95 -20.96
N GLN A 383 -3.81 -7.02 -20.92
CA GLN A 383 -3.41 -8.32 -20.42
C GLN A 383 -3.61 -9.37 -21.52
N VAL A 384 -2.61 -10.21 -21.75
CA VAL A 384 -2.67 -11.40 -22.59
C VAL A 384 -2.41 -12.61 -21.71
N ASP A 385 -3.34 -13.56 -21.68
CA ASP A 385 -3.17 -14.80 -20.91
C ASP A 385 -2.49 -15.90 -21.73
N ARG A 386 -2.14 -17.01 -21.06
CA ARG A 386 -1.54 -18.20 -21.67
C ARG A 386 -2.35 -18.83 -22.81
N PHE A 387 -3.66 -18.57 -22.85
CA PHE A 387 -4.55 -19.12 -23.87
C PHE A 387 -4.64 -18.22 -25.09
N GLY A 388 -3.99 -17.05 -25.08
CA GLY A 388 -4.04 -16.05 -26.14
C GLY A 388 -5.24 -15.12 -26.06
N ASN A 389 -6.01 -15.14 -24.97
CA ASN A 389 -7.07 -14.16 -24.76
C ASN A 389 -6.44 -12.81 -24.40
N ARG A 390 -6.94 -11.73 -24.98
CA ARG A 390 -6.47 -10.37 -24.76
C ARG A 390 -7.57 -9.52 -24.10
N SER A 391 -7.34 -9.11 -22.87
CA SER A 391 -8.16 -8.13 -22.15
C SER A 391 -7.53 -6.75 -22.26
N THR A 392 -8.31 -5.74 -22.62
CA THR A 392 -7.91 -4.33 -22.58
C THR A 392 -8.89 -3.54 -21.73
N VAL A 393 -8.39 -2.62 -20.90
CA VAL A 393 -9.20 -1.71 -20.09
C VAL A 393 -8.68 -0.30 -20.32
N ALA A 394 -9.52 0.60 -20.83
CA ALA A 394 -9.09 1.98 -21.09
C ALA A 394 -8.80 2.70 -19.77
N ARG A 395 -9.66 2.52 -18.76
CA ARG A 395 -9.52 3.23 -17.48
C ARG A 395 -10.09 2.41 -16.32
N SER A 396 -9.34 2.35 -15.23
CA SER A 396 -9.78 1.80 -13.94
C SER A 396 -9.51 2.83 -12.85
N VAL A 397 -10.51 3.15 -12.03
CA VAL A 397 -10.44 4.18 -10.98
C VAL A 397 -10.89 3.55 -9.67
N VAL A 398 -10.06 3.66 -8.65
CA VAL A 398 -10.41 3.36 -7.25
C VAL A 398 -10.46 4.69 -6.51
N SER A 399 -11.48 4.94 -5.69
CA SER A 399 -11.63 6.23 -5.01
C SER A 399 -12.35 6.10 -3.67
N GLY A 400 -11.98 6.95 -2.71
CA GLY A 400 -12.67 7.05 -1.42
C GLY A 400 -12.42 5.88 -0.47
N ILE A 401 -11.24 5.24 -0.51
CA ILE A 401 -10.89 4.21 0.48
C ILE A 401 -10.61 4.88 1.83
N ASP A 402 -11.20 4.35 2.90
CA ASP A 402 -10.94 4.75 4.29
C ASP A 402 -10.80 3.52 5.20
N LEU A 403 -9.58 3.27 5.65
CA LEU A 403 -9.24 2.21 6.61
C LEU A 403 -8.81 2.78 7.96
N SER A 404 -9.13 4.05 8.27
CA SER A 404 -8.66 4.73 9.48
C SER A 404 -9.21 4.15 10.79
N ALA A 405 -10.33 3.42 10.75
CA ALA A 405 -10.90 2.73 11.90
C ALA A 405 -10.27 1.35 12.18
N LEU A 406 -9.55 0.77 11.20
CA LEU A 406 -8.97 -0.57 11.29
C LEU A 406 -7.99 -0.73 12.47
N PRO A 407 -7.09 0.22 12.80
CA PRO A 407 -6.13 0.04 13.88
C PRO A 407 -6.82 -0.12 15.26
N ALA A 408 -7.86 0.67 15.53
CA ALA A 408 -8.63 0.56 16.77
C ALA A 408 -9.36 -0.78 16.88
N TYR A 409 -9.90 -1.29 15.75
CA TYR A 409 -10.46 -2.63 15.68
C TYR A 409 -9.40 -3.70 15.99
N LEU A 410 -8.21 -3.60 15.38
CA LEU A 410 -7.12 -4.56 15.61
C LEU A 410 -6.68 -4.58 17.07
N ARG A 411 -6.61 -3.43 17.77
CA ARG A 411 -6.33 -3.38 19.22
C ARG A 411 -7.41 -4.05 20.06
N ARG A 412 -8.69 -3.98 19.65
CA ARG A 412 -9.78 -4.68 20.33
C ARG A 412 -9.64 -6.21 20.20
N VAL A 413 -9.27 -6.69 19.01
CA VAL A 413 -9.16 -8.13 18.71
C VAL A 413 -7.85 -8.75 19.23
N LEU A 414 -6.73 -8.07 18.99
CA LEU A 414 -5.37 -8.55 19.26
C LEU A 414 -4.83 -8.06 20.62
N GLY A 415 -5.56 -7.13 21.26
CA GLY A 415 -5.25 -6.50 22.53
C GLY A 415 -4.18 -5.40 22.47
N ASP A 416 -3.98 -4.72 23.61
CA ASP A 416 -3.01 -3.63 23.74
C ASP A 416 -2.10 -3.79 24.99
N PRO A 417 -0.78 -4.04 24.85
CA PRO A 417 -0.10 -4.42 23.61
C PRO A 417 -0.50 -5.84 23.16
N VAL A 418 -0.20 -6.18 21.91
CA VAL A 418 -0.31 -7.52 21.36
C VAL A 418 0.72 -8.44 22.02
N THR A 419 0.24 -9.53 22.61
CA THR A 419 1.08 -10.57 23.22
C THR A 419 0.76 -11.92 22.59
N LEU A 420 1.64 -12.92 22.78
CA LEU A 420 1.39 -14.28 22.29
C LEU A 420 0.08 -14.85 22.85
N GLU A 421 -0.20 -14.62 24.14
CA GLU A 421 -1.46 -15.04 24.78
C GLU A 421 -2.68 -14.39 24.12
N LYS A 422 -2.62 -13.09 23.83
CA LYS A 422 -3.72 -12.37 23.18
C LYS A 422 -3.89 -12.79 21.72
N LEU A 423 -2.82 -13.12 21.01
CA LEU A 423 -2.90 -13.68 19.66
C LEU A 423 -3.56 -15.06 19.65
N ASP A 424 -3.24 -15.90 20.63
CA ASP A 424 -3.87 -17.21 20.79
C ASP A 424 -5.36 -17.05 21.14
N ALA A 425 -5.69 -16.07 22.00
CA ALA A 425 -7.07 -15.72 22.34
C ALA A 425 -7.84 -15.08 21.16
N ALA A 426 -7.16 -14.35 20.27
CA ALA A 426 -7.78 -13.73 19.09
C ALA A 426 -8.41 -14.76 18.14
N GLY A 427 -7.88 -15.99 18.10
CA GLY A 427 -8.51 -17.12 17.39
C GLY A 427 -9.85 -17.58 18.00
N GLY A 428 -10.15 -17.16 19.22
CA GLY A 428 -11.44 -17.30 19.91
C GLY A 428 -12.37 -16.09 19.72
N TYR A 429 -11.82 -14.89 19.46
CA TYR A 429 -12.60 -13.64 19.37
C TYR A 429 -13.79 -13.76 18.40
N TYR A 430 -13.58 -14.29 17.19
CA TYR A 430 -14.66 -14.49 16.21
C TYR A 430 -15.76 -15.46 16.70
N ARG A 431 -15.46 -16.36 17.63
CA ARG A 431 -16.43 -17.30 18.20
C ARG A 431 -17.15 -16.72 19.42
N GLU A 432 -16.49 -15.86 20.18
CA GLU A 432 -16.97 -15.33 21.46
C GLU A 432 -17.69 -13.99 21.33
N ALA A 433 -17.28 -13.14 20.40
CA ALA A 433 -17.94 -11.87 20.11
C ALA A 433 -19.21 -12.08 19.28
N SER A 434 -20.07 -11.07 19.20
CA SER A 434 -21.14 -11.06 18.19
C SER A 434 -20.55 -10.92 16.78
N ILE A 435 -21.26 -11.38 15.74
CA ILE A 435 -20.87 -11.23 14.34
C ILE A 435 -20.71 -9.75 14.00
N ALA A 436 -21.61 -8.88 14.48
CA ALA A 436 -21.50 -7.44 14.28
C ALA A 436 -20.18 -6.88 14.84
N GLU A 437 -19.75 -7.32 16.02
CA GLU A 437 -18.45 -6.92 16.60
C GLU A 437 -17.24 -7.60 15.95
N ALA A 438 -17.44 -8.73 15.28
CA ALA A 438 -16.40 -9.52 14.63
C ALA A 438 -16.11 -9.09 13.18
N VAL A 439 -16.96 -8.25 12.60
CA VAL A 439 -16.70 -7.63 11.29
C VAL A 439 -15.83 -6.39 11.51
N PRO A 440 -14.67 -6.27 10.84
CA PRO A 440 -13.85 -5.06 10.92
C PRO A 440 -14.57 -3.90 10.22
N PRO A 441 -14.51 -2.67 10.75
CA PRO A 441 -14.95 -1.50 10.02
C PRO A 441 -13.97 -1.19 8.88
N PHE A 442 -14.51 -1.02 7.67
CA PHE A 442 -13.74 -0.65 6.48
C PHE A 442 -14.63 0.10 5.48
N ASP A 443 -14.03 0.99 4.70
CA ASP A 443 -14.65 1.52 3.48
C ASP A 443 -13.65 1.35 2.33
N LEU A 444 -13.96 0.47 1.37
CA LEU A 444 -13.15 0.30 0.16
C LEU A 444 -13.56 1.28 -0.95
N GLY A 445 -14.52 2.16 -0.65
CA GLY A 445 -14.96 3.22 -1.54
C GLY A 445 -15.60 2.69 -2.80
N ARG A 446 -15.24 3.32 -3.92
CA ARG A 446 -15.77 3.08 -5.25
C ARG A 446 -14.68 2.55 -6.18
N TRP A 447 -14.98 1.48 -6.91
CA TRP A 447 -14.16 0.97 -8.01
C TRP A 447 -14.93 1.03 -9.33
N LEU A 448 -14.38 1.76 -10.31
CA LEU A 448 -14.95 1.99 -11.62
C LEU A 448 -14.00 1.45 -12.69
N VAL A 449 -14.51 0.68 -13.65
CA VAL A 449 -13.79 0.21 -14.83
C VAL A 449 -14.56 0.67 -16.06
N GLU A 450 -13.90 1.36 -16.98
CA GLU A 450 -14.47 1.93 -18.19
C GLU A 450 -13.83 1.29 -19.43
N ASP A 451 -14.68 0.97 -20.42
CA ASP A 451 -14.31 0.41 -21.71
C ASP A 451 -13.40 -0.83 -21.62
N GLN A 452 -13.89 -1.86 -20.94
CA GLN A 452 -13.23 -3.17 -20.94
C GLN A 452 -13.60 -3.96 -22.20
N ARG A 453 -12.60 -4.56 -22.84
CA ARG A 453 -12.76 -5.43 -24.01
C ARG A 453 -11.94 -6.69 -23.84
N ILE A 454 -12.55 -7.85 -24.00
CA ILE A 454 -11.92 -9.17 -23.93
C ILE A 454 -12.06 -9.81 -25.30
N GLN A 455 -10.94 -9.91 -26.02
CA GLN A 455 -10.81 -10.68 -27.25
C GLN A 455 -10.40 -12.10 -26.88
N LEU A 456 -11.22 -13.07 -27.24
CA LEU A 456 -10.97 -14.47 -27.00
C LEU A 456 -10.10 -15.06 -28.11
N ALA A 457 -9.32 -16.09 -27.79
CA ALA A 457 -8.43 -16.74 -28.75
C ALA A 457 -9.17 -17.36 -29.96
N ASN A 458 -10.46 -17.67 -29.81
CA ASN A 458 -11.32 -18.15 -30.90
C ASN A 458 -11.84 -17.03 -31.83
N GLY A 459 -11.41 -15.77 -31.62
CA GLY A 459 -11.87 -14.60 -32.37
C GLY A 459 -13.12 -13.94 -31.80
N GLY A 460 -13.69 -14.49 -30.73
CA GLY A 460 -14.85 -13.93 -30.03
C GLY A 460 -14.54 -12.66 -29.25
N GLU A 461 -15.58 -11.89 -28.93
CA GLU A 461 -15.41 -10.61 -28.25
C GLU A 461 -16.50 -10.36 -27.21
N VAL A 462 -16.06 -9.96 -26.01
CA VAL A 462 -16.91 -9.44 -24.95
C VAL A 462 -16.47 -8.01 -24.65
N THR A 463 -17.41 -7.07 -24.61
CA THR A 463 -17.13 -5.69 -24.15
C THR A 463 -18.00 -5.34 -22.96
N VAL A 464 -17.50 -4.46 -22.11
CA VAL A 464 -18.21 -3.88 -20.97
C VAL A 464 -17.90 -2.39 -20.98
N ALA A 465 -18.90 -1.56 -21.27
CA ALA A 465 -18.73 -0.12 -21.30
C ALA A 465 -18.39 0.43 -19.92
N ARG A 466 -19.07 -0.07 -18.87
CA ARG A 466 -18.86 0.35 -17.50
C ARG A 466 -19.11 -0.79 -16.51
N TYR A 467 -18.16 -1.02 -15.61
CA TYR A 467 -18.38 -1.76 -14.37
C TYR A 467 -18.14 -0.82 -13.20
N GLU A 468 -19.06 -0.76 -12.25
CA GLU A 468 -18.95 0.08 -11.08
C GLU A 468 -19.33 -0.69 -9.82
N GLN A 469 -18.38 -0.85 -8.90
CA GLN A 469 -18.66 -1.18 -7.51
C GLN A 469 -18.76 0.15 -6.74
N SER A 470 -19.98 0.55 -6.35
CA SER A 470 -20.25 1.85 -5.72
C SER A 470 -20.19 1.80 -4.20
N ALA A 471 -20.35 0.62 -3.61
CA ALA A 471 -20.20 0.40 -2.18
C ALA A 471 -19.59 -0.98 -1.90
N PHE A 472 -18.54 -1.01 -1.08
CA PHE A 472 -18.17 -2.19 -0.32
C PHE A 472 -17.55 -1.75 1.00
N ARG A 473 -18.40 -1.72 2.03
CA ARG A 473 -18.06 -1.14 3.33
C ARG A 473 -18.76 -1.84 4.47
N ALA A 474 -18.16 -1.77 5.65
CA ALA A 474 -18.75 -2.14 6.92
C ALA A 474 -18.51 -1.03 7.94
N ASP A 475 -19.55 -0.60 8.66
CA ASP A 475 -19.42 0.37 9.76
C ASP A 475 -19.12 -0.33 11.11
N ALA A 476 -18.93 0.48 12.16
CA ALA A 476 -18.59 -0.04 13.49
C ALA A 476 -19.76 -0.76 14.18
N GLU A 477 -20.98 -0.52 13.71
CA GLU A 477 -22.22 -1.13 14.16
C GLU A 477 -22.51 -2.48 13.47
N GLY A 478 -21.68 -2.89 12.50
CA GLY A 478 -21.84 -4.13 11.76
C GLY A 478 -22.87 -4.02 10.63
N ARG A 479 -23.09 -2.83 10.07
CA ARG A 479 -23.85 -2.66 8.83
C ARG A 479 -22.91 -2.80 7.65
N VAL A 480 -23.28 -3.69 6.73
CA VAL A 480 -22.51 -3.98 5.52
C VAL A 480 -23.30 -3.52 4.31
N ASP A 481 -22.70 -2.69 3.46
CA ASP A 481 -23.25 -2.32 2.16
C ASP A 481 -22.38 -2.91 1.05
N PHE A 482 -23.04 -3.54 0.07
CA PHE A 482 -22.40 -4.02 -1.16
C PHE A 482 -23.26 -3.68 -2.37
N ALA A 483 -22.72 -2.88 -3.29
CA ALA A 483 -23.43 -2.49 -4.49
C ALA A 483 -22.52 -2.48 -5.71
N PHE A 484 -22.97 -3.09 -6.80
CA PHE A 484 -22.30 -3.03 -8.09
C PHE A 484 -23.28 -2.91 -9.27
N ALA A 485 -22.81 -2.34 -10.36
CA ALA A 485 -23.52 -2.21 -11.62
C ALA A 485 -22.58 -2.55 -12.79
N VAL A 486 -23.16 -3.12 -13.84
CA VAL A 486 -22.50 -3.38 -15.11
C VAL A 486 -23.41 -2.81 -16.19
N ASP A 487 -22.92 -1.85 -16.94
CA ASP A 487 -23.67 -1.18 -18.00
C ASP A 487 -22.98 -1.43 -19.36
N GLY A 488 -23.79 -1.69 -20.38
CA GLY A 488 -23.34 -1.86 -21.75
C GLY A 488 -22.44 -3.08 -21.95
N MET A 489 -22.75 -4.21 -21.32
CA MET A 489 -22.05 -5.47 -21.59
C MET A 489 -22.53 -6.04 -22.93
N THR A 490 -21.64 -6.18 -23.91
CA THR A 490 -21.98 -6.73 -25.22
C THR A 490 -21.33 -8.09 -25.43
N VAL A 491 -22.10 -9.10 -25.83
CA VAL A 491 -21.58 -10.45 -26.13
C VAL A 491 -22.04 -10.92 -27.52
N GLY A 492 -21.11 -11.39 -28.35
CA GLY A 492 -21.43 -11.97 -29.65
C GLY A 492 -22.24 -13.26 -29.54
N LEU A 493 -23.31 -13.40 -30.33
CA LEU A 493 -24.16 -14.60 -30.27
C LEU A 493 -23.42 -15.89 -30.69
N GLU A 494 -22.46 -15.82 -31.63
CA GLU A 494 -21.64 -16.99 -32.01
C GLU A 494 -20.75 -17.47 -30.86
N ASP A 495 -20.26 -16.56 -30.03
CA ASP A 495 -19.40 -16.89 -28.91
C ASP A 495 -20.17 -17.66 -27.85
N VAL A 496 -21.42 -17.23 -27.57
CA VAL A 496 -22.34 -17.96 -26.71
C VAL A 496 -22.65 -19.35 -27.27
N ALA A 497 -22.86 -19.48 -28.59
CA ALA A 497 -23.16 -20.77 -29.22
C ALA A 497 -21.99 -21.76 -29.12
N THR A 498 -20.77 -21.23 -29.16
CA THR A 498 -19.54 -22.02 -29.07
C THR A 498 -19.33 -22.55 -27.66
N VAL A 499 -19.52 -21.70 -26.64
CA VAL A 499 -19.36 -22.08 -25.22
C VAL A 499 -20.54 -22.89 -24.70
N ARG A 500 -21.77 -22.62 -25.19
CA ARG A 500 -22.99 -23.34 -24.84
C ARG A 500 -23.70 -23.86 -26.09
N PRO A 501 -23.27 -25.01 -26.66
CA PRO A 501 -23.87 -25.59 -27.86
C PRO A 501 -25.38 -25.86 -27.72
N ALA A 502 -25.85 -26.16 -26.50
CA ALA A 502 -27.28 -26.36 -26.21
C ALA A 502 -28.13 -25.11 -26.46
N SER A 503 -27.54 -23.91 -26.47
CA SER A 503 -28.22 -22.65 -26.73
C SER A 503 -28.35 -22.30 -28.22
N ARG A 504 -27.83 -23.15 -29.15
CA ARG A 504 -27.90 -22.90 -30.59
C ARG A 504 -29.30 -22.57 -31.13
N PRO A 505 -30.38 -23.30 -30.78
CA PRO A 505 -31.72 -22.97 -31.28
C PRO A 505 -32.20 -21.57 -30.87
N LEU A 506 -31.89 -21.14 -29.64
CA LEU A 506 -32.20 -19.79 -29.17
C LEU A 506 -31.41 -18.75 -29.97
N ILE A 507 -30.13 -19.00 -30.20
CA ILE A 507 -29.22 -18.10 -30.92
C ILE A 507 -29.65 -17.93 -32.37
N GLU A 508 -30.01 -19.02 -33.06
CA GLU A 508 -30.56 -18.97 -34.42
C GLU A 508 -31.86 -18.15 -34.48
N THR A 509 -32.73 -18.31 -33.47
CA THR A 509 -33.97 -17.52 -33.38
C THR A 509 -33.68 -16.03 -33.14
N LEU A 510 -32.74 -15.70 -32.25
CA LEU A 510 -32.32 -14.31 -32.01
C LEU A 510 -31.73 -13.69 -33.29
N ARG A 511 -30.94 -14.43 -34.07
CA ARG A 511 -30.44 -13.93 -35.37
C ARG A 511 -31.52 -13.71 -36.40
N ALA A 512 -32.50 -14.60 -36.49
CA ALA A 512 -33.65 -14.41 -37.37
C ALA A 512 -34.44 -13.13 -37.03
N GLU A 513 -34.37 -12.68 -35.77
CA GLU A 513 -34.96 -11.42 -35.28
C GLU A 513 -34.05 -10.19 -35.44
N GLY A 514 -32.88 -10.36 -36.07
CA GLY A 514 -31.93 -9.27 -36.35
C GLY A 514 -31.01 -8.93 -35.18
N PHE A 515 -30.85 -9.83 -34.19
CA PHE A 515 -29.82 -9.69 -33.17
C PHE A 515 -28.52 -10.33 -33.65
N GLU A 516 -27.42 -9.57 -33.59
CA GLU A 516 -26.07 -10.09 -33.83
C GLU A 516 -25.30 -10.27 -32.51
N ARG A 517 -25.65 -9.46 -31.51
CA ARG A 517 -25.08 -9.42 -30.16
C ARG A 517 -26.17 -9.29 -29.11
N LEU A 518 -25.83 -9.64 -27.87
CA LEU A 518 -26.63 -9.37 -26.68
C LEU A 518 -26.01 -8.18 -25.95
N ASP A 519 -26.80 -7.13 -25.76
CA ASP A 519 -26.43 -5.95 -24.98
C ASP A 519 -27.14 -6.07 -23.62
N LEU A 520 -26.39 -6.15 -22.53
CA LEU A 520 -26.86 -6.51 -21.19
C LEU A 520 -26.43 -5.43 -20.17
N ASP A 521 -27.33 -5.10 -19.24
CA ASP A 521 -26.97 -4.38 -18.03
C ASP A 521 -27.39 -5.17 -16.79
N MET A 522 -26.66 -4.99 -15.70
CA MET A 522 -26.90 -5.65 -14.42
C MET A 522 -26.73 -4.66 -13.28
N GLY A 523 -27.58 -4.76 -12.27
CA GLY A 523 -27.46 -3.96 -11.05
C GLY A 523 -27.72 -4.79 -9.81
N PHE A 524 -26.92 -4.59 -8.77
CA PHE A 524 -27.04 -5.23 -7.47
C PHE A 524 -26.78 -4.22 -6.36
N ASP A 525 -27.63 -4.17 -5.34
CA ASP A 525 -27.49 -3.33 -4.15
C ASP A 525 -28.08 -4.07 -2.94
N LEU A 526 -27.21 -4.40 -1.99
CA LEU A 526 -27.51 -5.13 -0.78
C LEU A 526 -27.02 -4.36 0.44
N GLY A 527 -27.91 -4.15 1.40
CA GLY A 527 -27.57 -3.76 2.76
C GLY A 527 -27.82 -4.90 3.73
N ILE A 528 -26.93 -5.10 4.69
CA ILE A 528 -27.09 -6.07 5.78
C ILE A 528 -26.91 -5.33 7.10
N ASP A 529 -27.88 -5.41 8.00
CA ASP A 529 -27.74 -4.98 9.40
C ASP A 529 -27.58 -6.22 10.27
N LEU A 530 -26.33 -6.56 10.62
CA LEU A 530 -26.01 -7.79 11.35
C LEU A 530 -26.55 -7.76 12.77
N ALA A 531 -26.53 -6.60 13.44
CA ALA A 531 -27.07 -6.43 14.78
C ALA A 531 -28.60 -6.37 14.79
N GLY A 532 -29.18 -5.74 13.77
CA GLY A 532 -30.63 -5.63 13.59
C GLY A 532 -31.31 -6.88 13.01
N GLY A 533 -30.54 -7.85 12.52
CA GLY A 533 -31.11 -9.08 11.92
C GLY A 533 -31.83 -8.82 10.59
N VAL A 534 -31.29 -7.91 9.76
CA VAL A 534 -31.93 -7.49 8.50
C VAL A 534 -31.02 -7.71 7.29
N ILE A 535 -31.60 -8.24 6.22
CA ILE A 535 -31.02 -8.24 4.86
C ILE A 535 -31.97 -7.45 3.97
N ASP A 536 -31.47 -6.38 3.37
CA ASP A 536 -32.22 -5.48 2.49
C ASP A 536 -31.63 -5.54 1.08
N LEU A 537 -32.23 -6.34 0.21
CA LEU A 537 -31.91 -6.36 -1.21
C LEU A 537 -32.68 -5.22 -1.88
N ARG A 538 -32.03 -4.07 -1.99
CA ARG A 538 -32.61 -2.84 -2.53
C ARG A 538 -32.80 -2.93 -4.03
N ARG A 539 -31.87 -3.60 -4.72
CA ARG A 539 -31.92 -3.82 -6.16
C ARG A 539 -31.19 -5.09 -6.56
N LEU A 540 -31.84 -5.92 -7.36
CA LEU A 540 -31.24 -6.94 -8.20
C LEU A 540 -31.93 -6.85 -9.55
N GLY A 541 -31.20 -6.51 -10.60
CA GLY A 541 -31.81 -6.35 -11.92
C GLY A 541 -30.89 -6.78 -13.05
N LEU A 542 -31.52 -7.23 -14.12
CA LEU A 542 -30.89 -7.57 -15.39
C LEU A 542 -31.74 -6.99 -16.51
N SER A 543 -31.14 -6.16 -17.36
CA SER A 543 -31.70 -5.72 -18.64
C SER A 543 -30.96 -6.42 -19.78
N ALA A 544 -31.71 -6.71 -20.84
CA ALA A 544 -31.19 -7.09 -22.13
C ALA A 544 -31.88 -6.20 -23.17
N ASP A 545 -31.09 -5.37 -23.87
CA ASP A 545 -31.63 -4.35 -24.77
C ASP A 545 -32.54 -4.99 -25.82
N ARG A 546 -33.69 -4.35 -26.06
CA ARG A 546 -34.75 -4.82 -26.98
C ARG A 546 -35.27 -6.24 -26.69
N LEU A 547 -34.96 -6.81 -25.52
CA LEU A 547 -35.41 -8.14 -25.11
C LEU A 547 -36.27 -8.06 -23.85
N ALA A 548 -35.69 -7.72 -22.71
CA ALA A 548 -36.42 -7.67 -21.45
C ALA A 548 -35.66 -6.88 -20.38
N GLU A 549 -36.40 -6.37 -19.39
CA GLU A 549 -35.84 -5.82 -18.16
C GLU A 549 -36.47 -6.55 -16.97
N THR A 550 -35.65 -7.00 -16.03
CA THR A 550 -36.08 -7.59 -14.78
C THR A 550 -35.51 -6.81 -13.60
N GLY A 551 -36.32 -6.62 -12.57
CA GLY A 551 -35.94 -5.99 -11.32
C GLY A 551 -36.58 -6.70 -10.14
N PHE A 552 -35.81 -6.89 -9.08
CA PHE A 552 -36.22 -7.54 -7.85
C PHE A 552 -35.67 -6.75 -6.66
N SER A 553 -36.51 -6.53 -5.65
CA SER A 553 -36.11 -6.03 -4.34
C SER A 553 -36.87 -6.79 -3.27
N ALA A 554 -36.25 -7.01 -2.12
CA ALA A 554 -36.89 -7.68 -0.99
C ALA A 554 -36.17 -7.35 0.31
N ARG A 555 -36.92 -7.35 1.41
CA ARG A 555 -36.37 -7.18 2.75
C ARG A 555 -36.67 -8.43 3.58
N LEU A 556 -35.62 -9.04 4.11
CA LEU A 556 -35.70 -10.08 5.12
C LEU A 556 -35.35 -9.48 6.48
N SER A 557 -36.18 -9.69 7.48
CA SER A 557 -35.98 -9.22 8.85
C SER A 557 -36.11 -10.37 9.85
N GLU A 558 -35.88 -10.07 11.13
CA GLU A 558 -36.00 -11.05 12.22
C GLU A 558 -35.03 -12.23 12.07
N LEU A 559 -33.91 -12.02 11.39
CA LEU A 559 -32.87 -13.01 11.23
C LEU A 559 -31.99 -13.06 12.47
N ASP A 560 -31.84 -14.25 13.03
CA ASP A 560 -30.88 -14.50 14.11
C ASP A 560 -29.54 -14.96 13.51
N PHE A 561 -28.70 -13.98 13.13
CA PHE A 561 -27.36 -14.24 12.60
C PHE A 561 -26.48 -15.02 13.58
N GLU A 562 -26.64 -14.81 14.88
CA GLU A 562 -25.89 -15.51 15.91
C GLU A 562 -26.27 -16.99 15.97
N ALA A 563 -27.56 -17.30 15.95
CA ALA A 563 -28.03 -18.68 15.89
C ALA A 563 -27.59 -19.36 14.58
N MET A 564 -27.59 -18.65 13.45
CA MET A 564 -27.07 -19.16 12.18
C MET A 564 -25.58 -19.50 12.25
N ARG A 565 -24.75 -18.64 12.85
CA ARG A 565 -23.30 -18.89 12.99
C ARG A 565 -23.01 -20.18 13.76
N ASN A 566 -23.76 -20.40 14.83
CA ASN A 566 -23.55 -21.53 15.75
C ASN A 566 -24.12 -22.87 15.24
N GLN A 567 -24.73 -22.88 14.05
CA GLN A 567 -25.27 -24.08 13.42
C GLN A 567 -24.38 -24.63 12.29
N PRO A 568 -24.37 -25.96 12.09
CA PRO A 568 -23.79 -26.58 10.89
C PRO A 568 -24.41 -26.02 9.62
N GLU A 569 -23.64 -25.95 8.53
CA GLU A 569 -24.07 -25.38 7.24
C GLU A 569 -25.43 -25.93 6.78
N ALA A 570 -25.65 -27.24 6.91
CA ALA A 570 -26.91 -27.90 6.55
C ALA A 570 -28.14 -27.41 7.34
N GLN A 571 -27.95 -26.80 8.52
CA GLN A 571 -29.01 -26.28 9.39
C GLN A 571 -29.18 -24.75 9.29
N ARG A 572 -28.17 -24.03 8.79
CA ARG A 572 -28.25 -22.56 8.61
C ARG A 572 -29.41 -22.13 7.73
N ASN A 573 -29.68 -22.89 6.67
CA ASN A 573 -30.82 -22.63 5.78
C ASN A 573 -32.16 -22.70 6.54
N ALA A 574 -32.30 -23.63 7.50
CA ALA A 574 -33.51 -23.73 8.31
C ALA A 574 -33.71 -22.50 9.22
N GLN A 575 -32.63 -21.88 9.69
CA GLN A 575 -32.70 -20.63 10.43
C GLN A 575 -33.02 -19.42 9.55
N MET A 576 -32.48 -19.37 8.33
CA MET A 576 -32.92 -18.35 7.37
C MET A 576 -34.43 -18.44 7.08
N MET A 577 -35.00 -19.65 7.06
CA MET A 577 -36.45 -19.85 6.90
C MET A 577 -37.29 -19.38 8.11
N GLN A 578 -36.67 -19.03 9.24
CA GLN A 578 -37.37 -18.42 10.37
C GLN A 578 -37.49 -16.89 10.23
N GLY A 579 -36.72 -16.28 9.33
CA GLY A 579 -36.84 -14.85 9.04
C GLY A 579 -38.21 -14.48 8.47
N ALA A 580 -38.50 -13.19 8.51
CA ALA A 580 -39.73 -12.62 7.99
C ALA A 580 -39.49 -11.81 6.72
N LEU A 581 -40.34 -12.02 5.71
CA LEU A 581 -40.27 -11.36 4.41
C LEU A 581 -41.18 -10.14 4.39
N SER A 582 -40.68 -9.02 3.86
CA SER A 582 -41.44 -7.79 3.60
C SER A 582 -40.89 -7.05 2.39
N GLY A 583 -41.62 -6.05 1.90
CA GLY A 583 -41.15 -5.13 0.84
C GLY A 583 -40.72 -5.82 -0.46
N LEU A 584 -41.24 -7.02 -0.74
CA LEU A 584 -40.97 -7.74 -1.97
C LEU A 584 -41.55 -6.96 -3.16
N ARG A 585 -40.73 -6.69 -4.16
CA ARG A 585 -41.15 -6.13 -5.44
C ARG A 585 -40.42 -6.84 -6.56
N PHE A 586 -41.17 -7.23 -7.57
CA PHE A 586 -40.71 -7.82 -8.80
C PHE A 586 -41.28 -7.02 -9.97
N ARG A 587 -40.41 -6.66 -10.91
CA ARG A 587 -40.77 -5.97 -12.14
C ARG A 587 -40.21 -6.75 -13.32
N LEU A 588 -41.03 -6.94 -14.34
CA LEU A 588 -40.66 -7.50 -15.63
C LEU A 588 -41.20 -6.59 -16.73
N ALA A 589 -40.34 -6.08 -17.61
CA ALA A 589 -40.75 -5.37 -18.81
C ALA A 589 -40.36 -6.19 -20.06
N ASP A 590 -41.29 -6.29 -21.01
CA ASP A 590 -41.09 -6.96 -22.30
C ASP A 590 -40.59 -5.96 -23.34
N GLY A 591 -39.34 -6.14 -23.80
CA GLY A 591 -38.78 -5.42 -24.94
C GLY A 591 -38.89 -6.21 -26.26
N GLY A 592 -39.31 -7.48 -26.21
CA GLY A 592 -39.35 -8.39 -27.35
C GLY A 592 -39.10 -9.85 -27.00
N ALA A 593 -38.51 -10.16 -25.83
CA ALA A 593 -38.17 -11.52 -25.41
C ALA A 593 -39.40 -12.45 -25.38
N ARG A 594 -40.57 -11.93 -24.99
CA ARG A 594 -41.82 -12.70 -24.94
C ARG A 594 -42.20 -13.22 -26.33
N ARG A 595 -42.16 -12.34 -27.35
CA ARG A 595 -42.45 -12.69 -28.75
C ARG A 595 -41.51 -13.77 -29.27
N ILE A 596 -40.23 -13.69 -28.89
CA ILE A 596 -39.21 -14.67 -29.27
C ILE A 596 -39.48 -16.02 -28.62
N ALA A 597 -39.77 -16.03 -27.32
CA ALA A 597 -40.12 -17.25 -26.58
C ALA A 597 -41.34 -17.98 -27.20
N PHE A 598 -42.39 -17.24 -27.57
CA PHE A 598 -43.56 -17.85 -28.23
C PHE A 598 -43.25 -18.46 -29.59
N ARG A 599 -42.35 -17.86 -30.38
CA ARG A 599 -41.92 -18.46 -31.64
C ARG A 599 -41.04 -19.68 -31.45
N MET A 600 -40.20 -19.71 -30.42
CA MET A 600 -39.43 -20.92 -30.11
C MET A 600 -40.35 -22.09 -29.72
N MET A 601 -41.45 -21.82 -29.02
CA MET A 601 -42.42 -22.85 -28.60
C MET A 601 -43.40 -23.24 -29.71
N GLY A 602 -43.89 -22.27 -30.49
CA GLY A 602 -44.87 -22.46 -31.56
C GLY A 602 -44.27 -22.78 -32.93
N GLY A 603 -42.94 -22.63 -33.09
CA GLY A 603 -42.25 -22.74 -34.37
C GLY A 603 -42.36 -21.48 -35.22
N SER A 604 -41.99 -21.62 -36.51
CA SER A 604 -41.93 -20.51 -37.48
C SER A 604 -43.31 -19.97 -37.91
N ASP A 605 -44.38 -20.70 -37.61
CA ASP A 605 -45.75 -20.36 -37.99
C ASP A 605 -46.35 -19.32 -37.03
N PRO A 606 -46.75 -18.13 -37.53
CA PRO A 606 -47.36 -17.08 -36.71
C PRO A 606 -48.65 -17.51 -36.00
N GLU A 607 -49.46 -18.39 -36.60
CA GLU A 607 -50.70 -18.87 -35.97
C GLU A 607 -50.39 -19.76 -34.77
N SER A 608 -49.43 -20.67 -34.90
CA SER A 608 -48.97 -21.53 -33.81
C SER A 608 -48.38 -20.73 -32.64
N ALA A 609 -47.58 -19.68 -32.90
CA ALA A 609 -47.09 -18.78 -31.85
C ALA A 609 -48.23 -18.01 -31.14
N ALA A 610 -49.25 -17.58 -31.89
CA ALA A 610 -50.43 -16.94 -31.31
C ALA A 610 -51.26 -17.92 -30.45
N GLN A 611 -51.39 -19.18 -30.86
CA GLN A 611 -52.05 -20.23 -30.08
C GLN A 611 -51.30 -20.51 -28.76
N VAL A 612 -49.96 -20.58 -28.80
CA VAL A 612 -49.14 -20.72 -27.58
C VAL A 612 -49.35 -19.54 -26.64
N ARG A 613 -49.34 -18.31 -27.17
CA ARG A 613 -49.61 -17.09 -26.39
C ARG A 613 -50.96 -17.14 -25.69
N GLU A 614 -52.04 -17.39 -26.44
CA GLU A 614 -53.38 -17.45 -25.85
C GLU A 614 -53.54 -18.62 -24.89
N GLY A 615 -52.92 -19.77 -25.18
CA GLY A 615 -52.91 -20.95 -24.31
C GLY A 615 -52.25 -20.65 -22.97
N LEU A 616 -51.05 -20.05 -22.97
CA LEU A 616 -50.32 -19.68 -21.74
C LEU A 616 -51.03 -18.57 -20.97
N ALA A 617 -51.60 -17.57 -21.65
CA ALA A 617 -52.38 -16.52 -21.00
C ALA A 617 -53.67 -17.08 -20.36
N ALA A 618 -54.37 -17.98 -21.05
CA ALA A 618 -55.54 -18.67 -20.49
C ALA A 618 -55.15 -19.56 -19.29
N GLN A 619 -54.02 -20.26 -19.38
CA GLN A 619 -53.48 -21.05 -18.28
C GLN A 619 -53.11 -20.18 -17.07
N ALA A 620 -52.47 -19.02 -17.27
CA ALA A 620 -52.13 -18.09 -16.19
C ALA A 620 -53.38 -17.56 -15.47
N ALA A 621 -54.42 -17.15 -16.22
CA ALA A 621 -55.69 -16.73 -15.65
C ALA A 621 -56.39 -17.88 -14.90
N GLN A 622 -56.42 -19.09 -15.48
CA GLN A 622 -56.98 -20.27 -14.82
C GLN A 622 -56.21 -20.67 -13.57
N MET A 623 -54.89 -20.58 -13.56
CA MET A 623 -54.06 -20.85 -12.38
C MET A 623 -54.33 -19.85 -11.27
N GLY A 624 -54.42 -18.55 -11.59
CA GLY A 624 -54.78 -17.52 -10.61
C GLY A 624 -56.13 -17.77 -9.94
N LEU A 625 -57.13 -18.21 -10.74
CA LEU A 625 -58.45 -18.62 -10.24
C LEU A 625 -58.40 -19.92 -9.43
N ALA A 626 -57.61 -20.90 -9.86
CA ALA A 626 -57.47 -22.20 -9.20
C ALA A 626 -56.85 -22.10 -7.80
N PHE A 627 -56.06 -21.05 -7.54
CA PHE A 627 -55.50 -20.78 -6.21
C PHE A 627 -56.51 -20.18 -5.22
N GLY A 628 -57.75 -19.91 -5.65
CA GLY A 628 -58.91 -19.80 -4.77
C GLY A 628 -59.09 -18.47 -4.04
N THR A 629 -58.29 -17.45 -4.35
CA THR A 629 -58.39 -16.12 -3.70
C THR A 629 -58.61 -15.00 -4.73
N PRO A 630 -59.31 -13.89 -4.38
CA PRO A 630 -59.45 -12.74 -5.27
C PRO A 630 -58.11 -12.14 -5.68
N ARG A 631 -57.12 -12.17 -4.77
CA ARG A 631 -55.78 -11.63 -5.00
C ARG A 631 -55.01 -12.45 -6.03
N THR A 632 -55.00 -13.78 -5.90
CA THR A 632 -54.39 -14.64 -6.93
C THR A 632 -55.10 -14.58 -8.27
N ALA A 633 -56.42 -14.36 -8.29
CA ALA A 633 -57.15 -14.13 -9.54
C ALA A 633 -56.64 -12.87 -10.25
N ARG A 634 -56.48 -11.74 -9.54
CA ARG A 634 -55.90 -10.51 -10.10
C ARG A 634 -54.46 -10.69 -10.58
N ILE A 635 -53.64 -11.45 -9.84
CA ILE A 635 -52.28 -11.80 -10.27
C ILE A 635 -52.34 -12.60 -11.59
N GLY A 636 -53.20 -13.61 -11.67
CA GLY A 636 -53.41 -14.41 -12.89
C GLY A 636 -53.88 -13.55 -14.07
N GLU A 637 -54.78 -12.60 -13.83
CA GLU A 637 -55.25 -11.64 -14.83
C GLU A 637 -54.13 -10.71 -15.33
N ALA A 638 -53.32 -10.14 -14.43
CA ALA A 638 -52.19 -9.29 -14.78
C ALA A 638 -51.12 -10.05 -15.56
N VAL A 639 -50.79 -11.28 -15.15
CA VAL A 639 -49.85 -12.16 -15.87
C VAL A 639 -50.42 -12.54 -17.24
N ALA A 640 -51.71 -12.86 -17.32
CA ALA A 640 -52.36 -13.17 -18.60
C ALA A 640 -52.37 -11.96 -19.54
N ALA A 641 -52.62 -10.76 -19.03
CA ALA A 641 -52.57 -9.52 -19.81
C ALA A 641 -51.14 -9.26 -20.33
N PHE A 642 -50.12 -9.37 -19.48
CA PHE A 642 -48.71 -9.29 -19.88
C PHE A 642 -48.36 -10.34 -20.97
N LEU A 643 -48.79 -11.59 -20.80
CA LEU A 643 -48.55 -12.65 -21.78
C LEU A 643 -49.23 -12.38 -23.12
N ARG A 644 -50.40 -11.73 -23.15
CA ARG A 644 -51.09 -11.36 -24.41
C ARG A 644 -50.50 -10.12 -25.07
N GLU A 645 -50.30 -9.07 -24.30
CA GLU A 645 -50.09 -7.71 -24.81
C GLU A 645 -48.63 -7.26 -24.72
N GLY A 646 -47.82 -7.81 -23.80
CA GLY A 646 -46.47 -7.30 -23.50
C GLY A 646 -46.53 -6.13 -22.52
N GLY A 647 -45.61 -5.18 -22.62
CA GLY A 647 -45.54 -4.02 -21.71
C GLY A 647 -44.80 -4.36 -20.41
N ALA A 648 -45.33 -3.93 -19.26
CA ALA A 648 -44.70 -4.17 -17.96
C ALA A 648 -45.63 -4.88 -16.98
N LEU A 649 -45.09 -5.88 -16.28
CA LEU A 649 -45.70 -6.57 -15.16
C LEU A 649 -44.97 -6.16 -13.87
N GLN A 650 -45.73 -5.75 -12.86
CA GLN A 650 -45.22 -5.53 -11.51
C GLN A 650 -45.99 -6.42 -10.54
N ILE A 651 -45.26 -7.12 -9.67
CA ILE A 651 -45.81 -7.90 -8.57
C ILE A 651 -45.09 -7.47 -7.31
N GLY A 652 -45.81 -7.06 -6.28
CA GLY A 652 -45.18 -6.63 -5.05
C GLY A 652 -46.09 -6.78 -3.85
N THR A 653 -45.56 -6.50 -2.67
CA THR A 653 -46.32 -6.42 -1.43
C THR A 653 -46.20 -5.01 -0.86
N ASP A 654 -47.32 -4.51 -0.36
CA ASP A 654 -47.39 -3.34 0.50
C ASP A 654 -47.72 -3.73 1.96
N ALA A 655 -47.58 -5.01 2.32
CA ALA A 655 -47.80 -5.48 3.68
C ALA A 655 -46.92 -4.69 4.66
N GLU A 656 -47.55 -3.99 5.60
CA GLU A 656 -46.86 -3.18 6.60
C GLU A 656 -46.08 -4.05 7.61
N ALA A 657 -46.55 -5.28 7.84
CA ALA A 657 -45.94 -6.24 8.77
C ALA A 657 -45.14 -7.32 8.01
N PRO A 658 -43.90 -7.61 8.41
CA PRO A 658 -43.15 -8.76 7.89
C PRO A 658 -43.87 -10.08 8.17
N VAL A 659 -43.84 -11.01 7.20
CA VAL A 659 -44.47 -12.33 7.34
C VAL A 659 -43.41 -13.42 7.44
N PRO A 660 -43.40 -14.26 8.50
CA PRO A 660 -42.43 -15.35 8.64
C PRO A 660 -42.43 -16.32 7.45
N ILE A 661 -41.25 -16.65 6.92
CA ILE A 661 -41.13 -17.56 5.75
C ILE A 661 -41.72 -18.93 6.06
N LEU A 662 -41.50 -19.46 7.26
CA LEU A 662 -42.09 -20.73 7.69
C LEU A 662 -43.63 -20.69 7.65
N GLU A 663 -44.24 -19.57 8.03
CA GLU A 663 -45.68 -19.38 7.94
C GLU A 663 -46.14 -19.40 6.47
N LEU A 664 -45.43 -18.71 5.57
CA LEU A 664 -45.73 -18.74 4.13
C LEU A 664 -45.65 -20.16 3.56
N MET A 665 -44.65 -20.95 3.98
CA MET A 665 -44.52 -22.35 3.57
C MET A 665 -45.68 -23.20 4.09
N ILE A 666 -46.05 -23.05 5.36
CA ILE A 666 -47.16 -23.79 5.98
C ILE A 666 -48.49 -23.41 5.30
N LEU A 667 -48.75 -22.12 5.07
CA LEU A 667 -49.93 -21.63 4.36
C LEU A 667 -49.97 -22.21 2.94
N SER A 668 -48.86 -22.14 2.21
CA SER A 668 -48.79 -22.69 0.86
C SER A 668 -49.01 -24.20 0.80
N GLN A 669 -48.58 -24.96 1.80
CA GLN A 669 -48.75 -26.42 1.85
C GLN A 669 -50.14 -26.84 2.34
N ARG A 670 -50.69 -26.16 3.35
CA ARG A 670 -51.95 -26.52 3.99
C ARG A 670 -53.15 -25.99 3.21
N ASP A 671 -53.11 -24.71 2.86
CA ASP A 671 -54.25 -23.96 2.33
C ASP A 671 -54.04 -23.59 0.84
N GLY A 672 -52.86 -23.91 0.29
CA GLY A 672 -52.48 -23.63 -1.09
C GLY A 672 -51.78 -22.27 -1.26
N PRO A 673 -51.18 -22.02 -2.43
CA PRO A 673 -50.38 -20.82 -2.68
C PRO A 673 -51.17 -19.50 -2.59
N GLY A 674 -52.50 -19.54 -2.72
CA GLY A 674 -53.34 -18.37 -2.54
C GLY A 674 -53.35 -17.82 -1.12
N ALA A 675 -53.27 -18.69 -0.11
CA ALA A 675 -53.18 -18.25 1.27
C ALA A 675 -51.87 -17.49 1.58
N ALA A 676 -50.76 -17.92 0.98
CA ALA A 676 -49.48 -17.21 1.10
C ALA A 676 -49.51 -15.85 0.38
N ALA A 677 -50.16 -15.77 -0.79
CA ALA A 677 -50.34 -14.51 -1.51
C ALA A 677 -51.21 -13.50 -0.73
N GLU A 678 -52.24 -13.98 -0.03
CA GLU A 678 -53.06 -13.15 0.84
C GLU A 678 -52.30 -12.67 2.09
N ALA A 679 -51.53 -13.56 2.74
CA ALA A 679 -50.72 -13.19 3.90
C ALA A 679 -49.66 -12.14 3.57
N LEU A 680 -49.00 -12.26 2.41
CA LEU A 680 -48.06 -11.27 1.89
C LEU A 680 -48.74 -10.03 1.32
N GLU A 681 -50.06 -9.96 1.29
CA GLU A 681 -50.78 -8.88 0.64
C GLU A 681 -50.36 -8.58 -0.81
N LEU A 682 -49.99 -9.61 -1.59
CA LEU A 682 -49.43 -9.43 -2.92
C LEU A 682 -50.39 -8.70 -3.87
N GLU A 683 -49.91 -7.67 -4.52
CA GLU A 683 -50.60 -6.99 -5.61
C GLU A 683 -49.85 -7.19 -6.92
N ALA A 684 -50.61 -7.22 -8.01
CA ALA A 684 -50.04 -7.25 -9.34
C ALA A 684 -50.73 -6.23 -10.23
N SER A 685 -49.93 -5.56 -11.05
CA SER A 685 -50.42 -4.65 -12.07
C SER A 685 -49.73 -4.92 -13.40
N HIS A 686 -50.47 -4.71 -14.47
CA HIS A 686 -49.98 -4.75 -15.83
C HIS A 686 -50.16 -3.37 -16.45
N THR A 687 -49.12 -2.90 -17.14
CA THR A 687 -49.13 -1.70 -17.96
C THR A 687 -48.92 -2.11 -19.41
N ALA A 688 -49.85 -1.76 -20.29
CA ALA A 688 -49.75 -2.04 -21.73
C ALA A 688 -48.53 -1.31 -22.35
N PRO A 689 -48.01 -1.78 -23.50
CA PRO A 689 -46.94 -1.08 -24.22
C PRO A 689 -47.38 0.33 -24.64
N GLU A 690 -46.46 1.30 -24.57
CA GLU A 690 -46.66 2.66 -25.07
C GLU A 690 -46.69 2.76 -26.60
#